data_AF-A0A8T4RAN2-F1
#
_entry.id   AF-A0A8T4RAN2-F1
#
_cell.length_a   1.000
_cell.length_b   1.000
_cell.length_c   1.000
_cell.angle_alpha   90.00
_cell.angle_beta   90.00
_cell.angle_gamma   90.00
#
_symmetry.space_group_name_H-M   'P 1'
#
loop_
_entity.id
_entity.type
_entity.pdbx_description
1 polymer ?
#
loop_
_entity_poly.entity_id
_entity_poly.type
_entity_poly.pdbx_seq_one_letter_code
_entity_poly.pdbx_strand_id
1 'polypeptide(L)'
;MVLMLDGKRGQVTIFIIVGIILLFTFAGIFYATKVVKQEALIGEEVPVIAAVPLEFQPVQSFTEDCLAETAKSGLVILGQQGGYIYPELIGEFSKVDPAESDGLDLESAKVPFWYYNNENNAANKVSFTSLKPKLYAREDATMSVEAQLGRFVKEKVNDCLGQYETFSGQGFSVTAGEVQDVTVGIGEQKVSFLLEKKIEAQKGEARTTMEKFFVRINLPLKQYYDAASIITNAERNFTFLENQALELLQIYSDVNVEKLAPTSAVTFELVPTASWNAVTLARQMKSLLTSYVPMLRSASNSNLYRYQYPVSELSALYQKNYDNSVLSFENLGISVDTGSETGGRTTNVNNPANSPLKNLDVNFDYFGWEPYFKANGNTGVIKPDHLAVNYFLLHFGMQNYRTVYDLSYPVLVTLRDREAFNGEGYTFNFALESNIRNNNAAVSGSFEEPKVNRLQNLACAQTQRNTDVLKTVVIDSYTKEPLEAVQVLFSIPEQDNCPMGLTDKKGVLAENYPAIYGGSMSVIKQDYLTNFYPIDTYKYKQKYGSGDSARSAELIGYAAETGAGVVDVLAAEFELEMHKYHPVNISVMKKRVGKCIGQRCFGGGSLGLVSGSAKEVYSYIPEMLDGDHKHIWRFFGTTQSLGDKEQVTLSFKRISDINPNAYGETFSTAVVLKGGENEGKSQVSLVPGVYEVSGIVMDQSGLVIPSEERCTGGIADTCYTFDEVNMDVLVGGQLNWNTPATYLKITSERLYPSDEIVFYIPTMDINSVPAQPHIRIIEDLNLMGQMENISKMPELRSALMPIYR
;
A
#
# COMPACT_ATOMS: atom_id res chain seq x y z
N MET A 1 -43.06 -46.41 65.14
CA MET A 1 -42.15 -47.09 64.20
C MET A 1 -40.75 -46.53 64.50
N VAL A 2 -40.11 -46.98 65.57
CA VAL A 2 -39.17 -48.11 65.60
C VAL A 2 -38.04 -47.91 64.58
N LEU A 3 -36.89 -47.41 65.03
CA LEU A 3 -35.73 -48.27 65.36
C LEU A 3 -34.59 -47.44 65.98
N MET A 4 -34.25 -47.78 67.22
CA MET A 4 -32.90 -47.63 67.78
C MET A 4 -31.93 -48.48 66.98
N LEU A 5 -30.68 -48.04 66.81
CA LEU A 5 -29.51 -48.91 66.71
C LEU A 5 -28.25 -48.14 67.17
N ASP A 6 -27.37 -48.90 67.81
CA ASP A 6 -26.35 -48.55 68.78
C ASP A 6 -24.94 -48.38 68.14
N GLY A 7 -23.97 -47.81 68.87
CA GLY A 7 -22.54 -48.12 68.69
C GLY A 7 -21.61 -47.10 68.02
N LYS A 8 -20.77 -46.43 68.83
CA LYS A 8 -19.37 -45.98 68.59
C LYS A 8 -18.97 -45.25 67.28
N ARG A 9 -19.91 -44.81 66.43
CA ARG A 9 -19.61 -44.05 65.19
C ARG A 9 -19.91 -42.55 65.28
N GLY A 10 -20.72 -42.11 66.25
CA GLY A 10 -21.04 -40.69 66.45
C GLY A 10 -19.92 -39.86 67.10
N GLN A 11 -19.02 -40.47 67.88
CA GLN A 11 -17.87 -39.76 68.46
C GLN A 11 -16.82 -39.39 67.39
N VAL A 12 -16.59 -40.26 66.41
CA VAL A 12 -15.60 -40.00 65.35
C VAL A 12 -16.02 -38.82 64.48
N THR A 13 -17.31 -38.70 64.15
CA THR A 13 -17.85 -37.56 63.40
C THR A 13 -17.70 -36.25 64.17
N ILE A 14 -17.89 -36.26 65.49
CA ILE A 14 -17.69 -35.08 66.34
C ILE A 14 -16.21 -34.65 66.34
N PHE A 15 -15.27 -35.59 66.45
CA PHE A 15 -13.84 -35.26 66.40
C PHE A 15 -13.39 -34.75 65.02
N ILE A 16 -13.98 -35.25 63.93
CA ILE A 16 -13.72 -34.73 62.58
C ILE A 16 -14.28 -33.31 62.44
N ILE A 17 -15.50 -33.05 62.90
CA ILE A 17 -16.10 -31.70 62.86
C ILE A 17 -15.28 -30.72 63.72
N VAL A 18 -14.88 -31.12 64.92
CA VAL A 18 -14.03 -30.31 65.81
C VAL A 18 -12.65 -30.07 65.19
N GLY A 19 -12.07 -31.08 64.55
CA GLY A 19 -10.79 -30.94 63.83
C GLY A 19 -10.88 -29.99 62.64
N ILE A 20 -11.96 -30.05 61.87
CA ILE A 20 -12.23 -29.13 60.76
C ILE A 20 -12.45 -27.70 61.29
N ILE A 21 -13.24 -27.53 62.36
CA ILE A 21 -13.45 -26.23 63.01
C ILE A 21 -12.11 -25.67 63.49
N LEU A 22 -11.31 -26.44 64.24
CA LEU A 22 -9.99 -26.01 64.72
C LEU A 22 -9.07 -25.63 63.56
N LEU A 23 -9.05 -26.42 62.48
CA LEU A 23 -8.26 -26.13 61.29
C LEU A 23 -8.67 -24.81 60.64
N PHE A 24 -9.97 -24.57 60.44
CA PHE A 24 -10.46 -23.30 59.92
C PHE A 24 -10.26 -22.13 60.90
N THR A 25 -10.32 -22.37 62.21
CA THR A 25 -10.08 -21.33 63.22
C THR A 25 -8.60 -20.92 63.23
N PHE A 26 -7.68 -21.88 63.21
CA PHE A 26 -6.24 -21.62 63.12
C PHE A 26 -5.86 -20.98 61.77
N ALA A 27 -6.40 -21.48 60.66
CA ALA A 27 -6.21 -20.86 59.35
C ALA A 27 -6.76 -19.43 59.33
N GLY A 28 -7.93 -19.20 59.93
CA GLY A 28 -8.57 -17.89 60.04
C GLY A 28 -7.76 -16.91 60.90
N ILE A 29 -7.22 -17.34 62.05
CA ILE A 29 -6.35 -16.51 62.90
C ILE A 29 -5.04 -16.17 62.17
N PHE A 30 -4.42 -17.16 61.50
CA PHE A 30 -3.19 -16.94 60.73
C PHE A 30 -3.42 -15.98 59.54
N TYR A 31 -4.57 -16.10 58.87
CA TYR A 31 -4.98 -15.17 57.82
C TYR A 31 -5.24 -13.76 58.35
N ALA A 32 -6.02 -13.62 59.43
CA ALA A 32 -6.34 -12.33 60.04
C ALA A 32 -5.10 -11.59 60.54
N THR A 33 -4.16 -12.30 61.18
CA THR A 33 -2.89 -11.70 61.65
C THR A 33 -2.00 -11.21 60.50
N LYS A 34 -2.05 -11.85 59.33
CA LYS A 34 -1.34 -11.36 58.13
C LYS A 34 -1.98 -10.10 57.57
N VAL A 35 -3.30 -10.04 57.48
CA VAL A 35 -4.03 -8.87 56.95
C VAL A 35 -3.81 -7.63 57.83
N VAL A 36 -3.91 -7.76 59.15
CA VAL A 36 -3.73 -6.65 60.11
C VAL A 36 -2.30 -6.07 60.05
N LYS A 37 -1.27 -6.91 59.84
CA LYS A 37 0.11 -6.44 59.68
C LYS A 37 0.30 -5.58 58.41
N GLN A 38 -0.43 -5.89 57.33
CA GLN A 38 -0.29 -5.18 56.06
C GLN A 38 -1.01 -3.83 56.06
N GLU A 39 -2.21 -3.73 56.66
CA GLU A 39 -2.92 -2.44 56.81
C GLU A 39 -2.13 -1.42 57.64
N ALA A 40 -1.41 -1.88 58.67
CA ALA A 40 -0.56 -1.02 59.51
C ALA A 40 0.66 -0.44 58.76
N LEU A 41 1.11 -1.07 57.66
CA LEU A 41 2.26 -0.59 56.88
C LEU A 41 1.87 0.40 55.78
N ILE A 42 0.64 0.31 55.30
CA ILE A 42 0.10 1.15 54.21
C ILE A 42 -0.50 2.47 54.76
N GLY A 43 -0.92 2.51 56.03
CA GLY A 43 -1.40 3.72 56.70
C GLY A 43 -0.34 4.79 56.96
N GLU A 44 -0.77 5.99 57.34
CA GLU A 44 0.15 7.10 57.69
C GLU A 44 0.85 6.93 59.05
N GLU A 45 0.28 6.13 59.95
CA GLU A 45 0.85 5.88 61.27
C GLU A 45 2.07 4.96 61.17
N VAL A 46 3.18 5.32 61.84
CA VAL A 46 4.37 4.46 61.91
C VAL A 46 4.02 3.23 62.75
N PRO A 47 4.39 2.00 62.32
CA PRO A 47 4.15 0.82 63.13
C PRO A 47 4.77 0.97 64.52
N VAL A 48 4.11 0.45 65.56
CA VAL A 48 4.60 0.56 66.93
C VAL A 48 5.93 -0.19 67.07
N ILE A 49 7.02 0.57 67.17
CA ILE A 49 8.39 0.07 67.38
C ILE A 49 8.81 0.42 68.81
N ALA A 50 9.58 -0.45 69.47
CA ALA A 50 10.08 -0.20 70.81
C ALA A 50 10.96 1.06 70.84
N ALA A 51 10.74 1.94 71.83
CA ALA A 51 11.51 3.17 71.95
C ALA A 51 12.99 2.86 72.27
N VAL A 52 13.89 3.29 71.39
CA VAL A 52 15.33 3.11 71.54
C VAL A 52 15.92 4.26 72.37
N PRO A 53 16.75 3.99 73.41
CA PRO A 53 17.40 5.05 74.18
C PRO A 53 18.24 5.98 73.30
N LEU A 54 18.30 7.28 73.66
CA LEU A 54 18.99 8.31 72.87
C LEU A 54 20.45 7.98 72.54
N GLU A 55 21.15 7.26 73.42
CA GLU A 55 22.54 6.87 73.23
C GLU A 55 22.76 5.81 72.14
N PHE A 56 21.71 5.07 71.74
CA PHE A 56 21.73 4.02 70.71
C PHE A 56 21.01 4.44 69.42
N GLN A 57 20.41 5.63 69.36
CA GLN A 57 19.82 6.21 68.15
C GLN A 57 20.76 6.16 66.93
N PRO A 58 22.08 6.44 67.04
CA PRO A 58 22.97 6.36 65.87
C PRO A 58 23.05 4.96 65.23
N VAL A 59 22.93 3.89 66.03
CA VAL A 59 22.93 2.52 65.53
C VAL A 59 21.62 2.23 64.82
N GLN A 60 20.49 2.67 65.39
CA GLN A 60 19.18 2.55 64.75
C GLN A 60 19.14 3.30 63.40
N SER A 61 19.56 4.56 63.37
CA SER A 61 19.58 5.37 62.16
C SER A 61 20.46 4.74 61.09
N PHE A 62 21.64 4.22 61.46
CA PHE A 62 22.48 3.50 60.50
C PHE A 62 21.80 2.26 59.92
N THR A 63 21.09 1.47 60.74
CA THR A 63 20.33 0.32 60.25
C THR A 63 19.21 0.75 59.30
N GLU A 64 18.49 1.82 59.64
CA GLU A 64 17.40 2.37 58.84
C GLU A 64 17.90 2.98 57.53
N ASP A 65 19.00 3.75 57.54
CA ASP A 65 19.63 4.30 56.34
C ASP A 65 20.07 3.18 55.40
N CYS A 66 20.71 2.14 55.95
CA CYS A 66 21.10 0.96 55.19
C CYS A 66 19.91 0.22 54.57
N LEU A 67 18.82 0.08 55.34
CA LEU A 67 17.57 -0.49 54.85
C LEU A 67 16.99 0.37 53.72
N ALA A 68 17.00 1.69 53.85
CA ALA A 68 16.52 2.63 52.85
C ALA A 68 17.35 2.58 51.55
N GLU A 69 18.67 2.51 51.63
CA GLU A 69 19.55 2.36 50.46
C GLU A 69 19.34 1.03 49.73
N THR A 70 19.24 -0.06 50.49
CA THR A 70 18.97 -1.39 49.94
C THR A 70 17.59 -1.43 49.28
N ALA A 71 16.57 -0.89 49.94
CA ALA A 71 15.21 -0.82 49.43
C ALA A 71 15.12 0.07 48.16
N LYS A 72 15.78 1.23 48.14
CA LYS A 72 15.87 2.09 46.96
C LYS A 72 16.52 1.35 45.78
N SER A 73 17.62 0.64 46.02
CA SER A 73 18.29 -0.17 44.99
C SER A 73 17.36 -1.23 44.40
N GLY A 74 16.61 -1.93 45.26
CA GLY A 74 15.60 -2.91 44.83
C GLY A 74 14.48 -2.29 44.00
N LEU A 75 13.97 -1.12 44.41
CA LEU A 75 12.94 -0.38 43.67
C LEU A 75 13.42 0.07 42.28
N VAL A 76 14.68 0.49 42.15
CA VAL A 76 15.28 0.88 40.86
C VAL A 76 15.40 -0.31 39.93
N ILE A 77 15.96 -1.43 40.40
CA ILE A 77 16.08 -2.68 39.61
C ILE A 77 14.69 -3.14 39.17
N LEU A 78 13.73 -3.15 40.09
CA LEU A 78 12.35 -3.56 39.83
C LEU A 78 11.70 -2.70 38.74
N GLY A 79 11.87 -1.38 38.80
CA GLY A 79 11.35 -0.47 37.79
C GLY A 79 11.97 -0.68 36.42
N GLN A 80 13.28 -0.86 36.35
CA GLN A 80 14.00 -1.07 35.09
C GLN A 80 13.63 -2.38 34.38
N GLN A 81 13.07 -3.36 35.11
CA GLN A 81 12.82 -4.73 34.66
C GLN A 81 11.33 -5.14 34.69
N GLY A 82 10.38 -4.26 34.36
CA GLY A 82 8.98 -4.71 34.20
C GLY A 82 8.23 -5.04 35.48
N GLY A 83 8.73 -4.61 36.63
CA GLY A 83 8.18 -5.01 37.93
C GLY A 83 8.80 -6.28 38.52
N TYR A 84 9.91 -6.77 37.97
CA TYR A 84 10.64 -7.93 38.50
C TYR A 84 12.04 -7.57 38.96
N ILE A 85 12.49 -8.22 40.03
CA ILE A 85 13.91 -8.24 40.42
C ILE A 85 14.60 -9.49 39.86
N TYR A 86 13.84 -10.58 39.71
CA TYR A 86 14.34 -11.89 39.27
C TYR A 86 13.62 -12.38 37.98
N PRO A 87 13.75 -11.66 36.84
CA PRO A 87 13.06 -12.00 35.59
C PRO A 87 13.40 -13.42 35.08
N GLU A 88 14.63 -13.89 35.33
CA GLU A 88 15.04 -15.29 35.54
C GLU A 88 13.95 -16.36 35.66
N LEU A 89 13.06 -16.12 36.61
CA LEU A 89 12.21 -17.16 37.14
C LEU A 89 10.88 -17.27 36.40
N ILE A 90 10.61 -16.39 35.44
CA ILE A 90 9.29 -16.29 34.79
C ILE A 90 9.27 -16.60 33.29
N GLY A 91 10.41 -16.59 32.61
CA GLY A 91 10.44 -16.80 31.16
C GLY A 91 11.83 -16.65 30.55
N GLU A 92 11.89 -16.82 29.23
CA GLU A 92 13.11 -16.66 28.43
C GLU A 92 13.14 -15.27 27.77
N PHE A 93 14.31 -14.62 27.78
CA PHE A 93 14.48 -13.27 27.25
C PHE A 93 15.50 -13.29 26.13
N SER A 94 15.20 -12.59 25.03
CA SER A 94 16.04 -12.57 23.84
C SER A 94 16.43 -11.16 23.44
N LYS A 95 17.69 -11.00 23.06
CA LYS A 95 18.21 -9.77 22.44
C LYS A 95 18.01 -9.76 20.92
N VAL A 96 18.09 -10.95 20.31
CA VAL A 96 18.17 -11.12 18.85
C VAL A 96 16.78 -11.24 18.25
N ASP A 97 15.94 -12.06 18.88
CA ASP A 97 14.59 -12.37 18.39
C ASP A 97 13.59 -12.29 19.56
N PRO A 98 13.24 -11.08 20.01
CA PRO A 98 12.41 -10.93 21.20
C PRO A 98 10.95 -11.35 20.97
N ALA A 99 10.46 -11.30 19.73
CA ALA A 99 9.10 -11.71 19.38
C ALA A 99 8.84 -13.22 19.54
N GLU A 100 9.90 -14.04 19.56
CA GLU A 100 9.84 -15.48 19.85
C GLU A 100 10.20 -15.82 21.30
N SER A 101 10.11 -14.85 22.21
CA SER A 101 10.48 -15.02 23.62
C SER A 101 9.48 -14.34 24.56
N ASP A 102 9.68 -14.49 25.87
CA ASP A 102 8.81 -13.95 26.92
C ASP A 102 9.10 -12.47 27.25
N GLY A 103 10.15 -11.91 26.68
CA GLY A 103 10.52 -10.51 26.90
C GLY A 103 11.82 -10.07 26.24
N LEU A 104 12.19 -8.84 26.54
CA LEU A 104 13.36 -8.17 25.98
C LEU A 104 14.59 -8.39 26.86
N ASP A 105 15.72 -8.73 26.24
CA ASP A 105 17.04 -8.62 26.87
C ASP A 105 17.75 -7.35 26.37
N LEU A 106 17.87 -6.35 27.25
CA LEU A 106 18.53 -5.07 27.00
C LEU A 106 19.99 -5.04 27.50
N GLU A 107 20.59 -6.22 27.76
CA GLU A 107 21.89 -6.46 28.42
C GLU A 107 21.94 -6.03 29.90
N SER A 108 21.47 -4.81 30.18
CA SER A 108 21.44 -4.20 31.51
C SER A 108 20.17 -4.54 32.29
N ALA A 109 19.11 -4.93 31.60
CA ALA A 109 17.81 -5.24 32.17
C ALA A 109 17.07 -6.25 31.29
N LYS A 110 16.32 -7.14 31.95
CA LYS A 110 15.38 -8.05 31.29
C LYS A 110 13.95 -7.59 31.56
N VAL A 111 13.21 -7.32 30.49
CA VAL A 111 11.90 -6.66 30.55
C VAL A 111 10.82 -7.59 29.97
N PRO A 112 9.94 -8.16 30.79
CA PRO A 112 8.92 -9.09 30.32
C PRO A 112 7.80 -8.39 29.55
N PHE A 113 7.17 -9.14 28.65
CA PHE A 113 5.97 -8.69 27.96
C PHE A 113 4.75 -8.72 28.88
N TRP A 114 4.09 -7.57 29.01
CA TRP A 114 2.81 -7.46 29.71
C TRP A 114 1.62 -7.83 28.81
N TYR A 115 1.82 -7.86 27.49
CA TYR A 115 0.87 -8.37 26.51
C TYR A 115 1.63 -8.84 25.26
N TYR A 116 1.50 -10.12 24.93
CA TYR A 116 2.20 -10.75 23.81
C TYR A 116 1.55 -12.07 23.38
N ASN A 117 1.93 -12.56 22.20
CA ASN A 117 1.55 -13.86 21.68
C ASN A 117 2.44 -14.97 22.26
N ASN A 118 1.84 -15.93 22.97
CA ASN A 118 2.54 -17.06 23.57
C ASN A 118 2.80 -18.22 22.58
N GLU A 119 2.21 -18.15 21.39
CA GLU A 119 2.43 -19.15 20.35
C GLU A 119 3.61 -18.73 19.48
N ASN A 120 4.35 -19.70 18.95
CA ASN A 120 5.36 -19.43 17.92
C ASN A 120 4.74 -18.62 16.77
N ASN A 121 5.38 -17.53 16.32
CA ASN A 121 4.73 -16.64 15.34
C ASN A 121 4.54 -17.28 13.97
N ALA A 122 5.30 -18.33 13.65
CA ALA A 122 5.08 -19.13 12.44
C ALA A 122 3.90 -20.11 12.54
N ALA A 123 3.30 -20.29 13.72
CA ALA A 123 2.10 -21.09 13.89
C ALA A 123 0.86 -20.33 13.39
N ASN A 124 -0.07 -21.07 12.80
CA ASN A 124 -1.38 -20.56 12.37
C ASN A 124 -2.37 -20.44 13.55
N LYS A 125 -1.87 -19.92 14.66
CA LYS A 125 -2.57 -19.76 15.92
C LYS A 125 -1.95 -18.61 16.70
N VAL A 126 -2.78 -17.76 17.28
CA VAL A 126 -2.37 -16.71 18.21
C VAL A 126 -3.05 -16.96 19.56
N SER A 127 -2.29 -16.85 20.64
CA SER A 127 -2.82 -16.92 22.00
C SER A 127 -2.17 -15.84 22.84
N PHE A 128 -2.93 -14.82 23.22
CA PHE A 128 -2.39 -13.72 24.01
C PHE A 128 -2.26 -14.11 25.49
N THR A 129 -1.12 -13.74 26.09
CA THR A 129 -0.85 -13.90 27.53
C THR A 129 -0.21 -12.63 28.10
N SER A 130 0.11 -12.66 29.39
CA SER A 130 0.66 -11.52 30.14
C SER A 130 1.58 -12.00 31.25
N LEU A 131 2.81 -11.49 31.29
CA LEU A 131 3.75 -11.68 32.40
C LEU A 131 3.77 -10.52 33.39
N LYS A 132 2.76 -9.63 33.34
CA LYS A 132 2.56 -8.58 34.34
C LYS A 132 2.50 -9.18 35.76
N PRO A 133 3.41 -8.79 36.69
CA PRO A 133 3.42 -9.33 38.05
C PRO A 133 2.22 -8.82 38.85
N LYS A 134 1.80 -9.58 39.86
CA LYS A 134 0.85 -9.08 40.88
C LYS A 134 1.52 -8.02 41.74
N LEU A 135 0.74 -7.04 42.21
CA LEU A 135 1.31 -5.97 43.04
C LEU A 135 1.52 -6.45 44.47
N TYR A 136 0.54 -7.15 45.04
CA TYR A 136 0.51 -7.47 46.46
C TYR A 136 0.91 -8.92 46.79
N ALA A 137 1.62 -9.11 47.91
CA ALA A 137 2.06 -10.42 48.40
C ALA A 137 0.91 -11.37 48.76
N ARG A 138 -0.28 -10.83 49.04
CA ARG A 138 -1.51 -11.61 49.25
C ARG A 138 -2.04 -12.27 47.98
N GLU A 139 -1.74 -11.71 46.81
CA GLU A 139 -2.16 -12.23 45.51
C GLU A 139 -1.14 -13.24 44.98
N ASP A 140 0.16 -12.97 45.19
CA ASP A 140 1.26 -13.88 44.88
C ASP A 140 2.36 -13.73 45.94
N ALA A 141 2.48 -14.74 46.80
CA ALA A 141 3.42 -14.75 47.92
C ALA A 141 4.89 -14.90 47.50
N THR A 142 5.17 -15.15 46.21
CA THR A 142 6.50 -15.47 45.71
C THR A 142 7.02 -14.45 44.70
N MET A 143 6.18 -14.07 43.73
CA MET A 143 6.58 -13.27 42.57
C MET A 143 5.80 -11.95 42.45
N SER A 144 4.98 -11.58 43.43
CA SER A 144 4.46 -10.21 43.49
C SER A 144 5.58 -9.19 43.70
N VAL A 145 5.31 -7.93 43.34
CA VAL A 145 6.23 -6.80 43.56
C VAL A 145 6.64 -6.70 45.03
N GLU A 146 5.69 -6.78 45.97
CA GLU A 146 5.98 -6.78 47.41
C GLU A 146 6.87 -7.96 47.85
N ALA A 147 6.56 -9.18 47.40
CA ALA A 147 7.31 -10.37 47.78
C ALA A 147 8.76 -10.33 47.27
N GLN A 148 8.96 -9.89 46.03
CA GLN A 148 10.28 -9.77 45.42
C GLN A 148 11.13 -8.70 46.12
N LEU A 149 10.55 -7.53 46.45
CA LEU A 149 11.23 -6.48 47.20
C LEU A 149 11.64 -6.95 48.60
N GLY A 150 10.74 -7.64 49.31
CA GLY A 150 11.02 -8.20 50.63
C GLY A 150 12.17 -9.22 50.59
N ARG A 151 12.13 -10.12 49.60
CA ARG A 151 13.21 -11.09 49.35
C ARG A 151 14.54 -10.42 49.04
N PHE A 152 14.55 -9.45 48.13
CA PHE A 152 15.78 -8.74 47.74
C PHE A 152 16.42 -8.03 48.93
N VAL A 153 15.62 -7.29 49.71
CA VAL A 153 16.11 -6.62 50.91
C VAL A 153 16.62 -7.65 51.92
N LYS A 154 15.91 -8.76 52.14
CA LYS A 154 16.37 -9.83 53.04
C LYS A 154 17.71 -10.43 52.63
N GLU A 155 17.93 -10.62 51.32
CA GLU A 155 19.17 -11.16 50.75
C GLU A 155 20.34 -10.15 50.78
N LYS A 156 20.06 -8.85 50.63
CA LYS A 156 21.07 -7.82 50.38
C LYS A 156 21.35 -6.87 51.54
N VAL A 157 20.44 -6.72 52.51
CA VAL A 157 20.61 -5.73 53.59
C VAL A 157 21.86 -6.00 54.43
N ASN A 158 22.27 -7.26 54.57
CA ASN A 158 23.48 -7.61 55.31
C ASN A 158 24.77 -7.12 54.64
N ASP A 159 24.78 -6.94 53.31
CA ASP A 159 25.95 -6.46 52.57
C ASP A 159 26.34 -5.04 53.02
N CYS A 160 25.35 -4.21 53.33
CA CYS A 160 25.54 -2.86 53.85
C CYS A 160 25.67 -2.83 55.39
N LEU A 161 24.94 -3.69 56.11
CA LEU A 161 25.03 -3.79 57.57
C LEU A 161 26.36 -4.37 58.09
N GLY A 162 27.22 -4.91 57.21
CA GLY A 162 28.57 -5.36 57.59
C GLY A 162 29.48 -4.26 58.17
N GLN A 163 29.09 -2.98 58.07
CA GLN A 163 29.93 -1.84 58.47
C GLN A 163 29.73 -1.34 59.91
N TYR A 164 29.08 -2.12 60.78
CA TYR A 164 28.95 -1.75 62.21
C TYR A 164 30.30 -1.57 62.92
N GLU A 165 31.38 -2.12 62.37
CA GLU A 165 32.74 -1.96 62.90
C GLU A 165 33.14 -0.48 63.07
N THR A 166 32.59 0.41 62.24
CA THR A 166 32.81 1.87 62.31
C THR A 166 32.35 2.49 63.63
N PHE A 167 31.39 1.86 64.33
CA PHE A 167 30.91 2.31 65.64
C PHE A 167 31.83 1.89 66.80
N SER A 168 32.77 0.96 66.56
CA SER A 168 33.74 0.53 67.59
C SER A 168 34.60 1.70 68.08
N GLY A 169 35.00 2.59 67.17
CA GLY A 169 35.75 3.81 67.50
C GLY A 169 34.97 4.82 68.34
N GLN A 170 33.65 4.69 68.44
CA GLN A 170 32.76 5.51 69.25
C GLN A 170 32.36 4.83 70.58
N GLY A 171 32.98 3.68 70.89
CA GLY A 171 32.76 2.91 72.11
C GLY A 171 31.54 1.98 72.09
N PHE A 172 30.99 1.70 70.90
CA PHE A 172 29.90 0.72 70.75
C PHE A 172 30.45 -0.69 70.50
N SER A 173 29.76 -1.68 71.05
CA SER A 173 29.85 -3.09 70.66
C SER A 173 28.49 -3.50 70.11
N VAL A 174 28.41 -3.85 68.83
CA VAL A 174 27.16 -4.18 68.14
C VAL A 174 27.22 -5.62 67.64
N THR A 175 26.22 -6.41 68.00
CA THR A 175 26.04 -7.79 67.52
C THR A 175 24.74 -7.88 66.75
N ALA A 176 24.82 -8.16 65.45
CA ALA A 176 23.67 -8.28 64.56
C ALA A 176 23.29 -9.76 64.37
N GLY A 177 22.05 -10.11 64.69
CA GLY A 177 21.47 -11.44 64.42
C GLY A 177 21.04 -11.61 62.96
N GLU A 178 20.49 -12.78 62.63
CA GLU A 178 19.95 -13.05 61.29
C GLU A 178 18.68 -12.23 61.00
N VAL A 179 18.43 -11.99 59.70
CA VAL A 179 17.19 -11.35 59.24
C VAL A 179 16.04 -12.35 59.33
N GLN A 180 15.06 -12.08 60.19
CA GLN A 180 13.91 -12.97 60.38
C GLN A 180 12.93 -12.80 59.21
N ASP A 181 12.46 -11.58 58.99
CA ASP A 181 11.50 -11.25 57.95
C ASP A 181 11.68 -9.82 57.43
N VAL A 182 11.20 -9.58 56.21
CA VAL A 182 11.07 -8.26 55.62
C VAL A 182 9.69 -8.13 55.00
N THR A 183 8.82 -7.34 55.63
CA THR A 183 7.49 -7.04 55.09
C THR A 183 7.52 -5.74 54.30
N VAL A 184 6.97 -5.76 53.09
CA VAL A 184 6.84 -4.59 52.20
C VAL A 184 5.37 -4.24 52.05
N GLY A 185 5.06 -2.94 52.09
CA GLY A 185 3.72 -2.42 51.83
C GLY A 185 3.76 -1.31 50.77
N ILE A 186 2.98 -1.46 49.70
CA ILE A 186 2.87 -0.45 48.64
C ILE A 186 1.63 0.42 48.87
N GLY A 187 1.84 1.68 49.23
CA GLY A 187 0.79 2.70 49.34
C GLY A 187 0.67 3.57 48.08
N GLU A 188 -0.23 4.56 48.12
CA GLU A 188 -0.51 5.45 46.97
C GLU A 188 0.70 6.33 46.57
N GLN A 189 1.49 6.79 47.56
CA GLN A 189 2.59 7.74 47.34
C GLN A 189 3.95 7.23 47.86
N LYS A 190 3.94 6.15 48.63
CA LYS A 190 5.11 5.68 49.38
C LYS A 190 5.16 4.16 49.41
N VAL A 191 6.37 3.63 49.50
CA VAL A 191 6.62 2.21 49.75
C VAL A 191 7.24 2.06 51.14
N SER A 192 6.60 1.27 51.98
CA SER A 192 6.99 1.01 53.36
C SER A 192 7.74 -0.32 53.46
N PHE A 193 8.81 -0.35 54.25
CA PHE A 193 9.60 -1.54 54.53
C PHE A 193 9.73 -1.74 56.03
N LEU A 194 9.39 -2.92 56.53
CA LEU A 194 9.58 -3.33 57.92
C LEU A 194 10.56 -4.51 57.97
N LEU A 195 11.74 -4.26 58.53
CA LEU A 195 12.77 -5.26 58.77
C LEU A 195 12.64 -5.80 60.19
N GLU A 196 12.44 -7.12 60.33
CA GLU A 196 12.49 -7.83 61.62
C GLU A 196 13.86 -8.49 61.77
N LYS A 197 14.74 -7.87 62.58
CA LYS A 197 16.12 -8.31 62.82
C LYS A 197 16.56 -7.91 64.22
N LYS A 198 17.14 -8.85 64.97
CA LYS A 198 17.65 -8.58 66.32
C LYS A 198 19.04 -7.94 66.25
N ILE A 199 19.20 -6.77 66.83
CA ILE A 199 20.48 -6.06 66.98
C ILE A 199 20.70 -5.73 68.45
N GLU A 200 21.76 -6.29 69.01
CA GLU A 200 22.18 -6.04 70.38
C GLU A 200 23.31 -5.01 70.36
N ALA A 201 23.14 -3.89 71.06
CA ALA A 201 24.13 -2.83 71.14
C ALA A 201 24.50 -2.53 72.59
N GLN A 202 25.81 -2.34 72.85
CA GLN A 202 26.35 -1.96 74.15
C GLN A 202 27.25 -0.73 74.01
N LYS A 203 27.12 0.23 74.93
CA LYS A 203 28.02 1.39 75.04
C LYS A 203 28.33 1.63 76.52
N GLY A 204 29.57 1.38 76.94
CA GLY A 204 29.91 1.35 78.36
C GLY A 204 29.11 0.27 79.12
N GLU A 205 28.33 0.67 80.13
CA GLU A 205 27.44 -0.23 80.91
C GLU A 205 26.03 -0.35 80.31
N ALA A 206 25.62 0.59 79.45
CA ALA A 206 24.30 0.58 78.86
C ALA A 206 24.18 -0.50 77.78
N ARG A 207 23.03 -1.18 77.74
CA ARG A 207 22.70 -2.22 76.75
C ARG A 207 21.28 -2.04 76.24
N THR A 208 21.08 -2.28 74.95
CA THR A 208 19.75 -2.31 74.35
C THR A 208 19.65 -3.41 73.29
N THR A 209 18.42 -3.83 73.03
CA THR A 209 18.08 -4.76 71.96
C THR A 209 17.03 -4.09 71.07
N MET A 210 17.34 -3.98 69.78
CA MET A 210 16.45 -3.47 68.75
C MET A 210 16.00 -4.64 67.88
N GLU A 211 14.70 -4.76 67.61
CA GLU A 211 14.15 -5.92 66.89
C GLU A 211 13.47 -5.57 65.56
N LYS A 212 13.08 -4.30 65.40
CA LYS A 212 12.31 -3.83 64.24
C LYS A 212 12.85 -2.50 63.76
N PHE A 213 13.00 -2.39 62.45
CA PHE A 213 13.45 -1.17 61.77
C PHE A 213 12.48 -0.88 60.64
N PHE A 214 12.11 0.40 60.49
CA PHE A 214 11.07 0.78 59.55
C PHE A 214 11.50 1.99 58.73
N VAL A 215 11.33 1.90 57.42
CA VAL A 215 11.58 3.01 56.51
C VAL A 215 10.42 3.18 55.53
N ARG A 216 10.20 4.43 55.12
CA ARG A 216 9.26 4.80 54.06
C ARG A 216 10.00 5.53 52.96
N ILE A 217 9.91 5.00 51.76
CA ILE A 217 10.49 5.61 50.56
C ILE A 217 9.38 6.38 49.85
N ASN A 218 9.61 7.67 49.60
CA ASN A 218 8.70 8.53 48.83
C ASN A 218 8.81 8.16 47.34
N LEU A 219 8.00 7.20 46.91
CA LEU A 219 7.91 6.74 45.53
C LEU A 219 6.46 6.29 45.27
N PRO A 220 5.71 6.93 44.36
CA PRO A 220 4.35 6.52 44.00
C PRO A 220 4.37 5.30 43.07
N LEU A 221 4.97 4.18 43.50
CA LEU A 221 5.15 2.97 42.68
C LEU A 221 3.82 2.43 42.13
N LYS A 222 2.76 2.52 42.94
CA LYS A 222 1.40 2.14 42.52
C LYS A 222 0.93 2.95 41.31
N GLN A 223 1.21 4.25 41.26
CA GLN A 223 0.87 5.10 40.11
C GLN A 223 1.54 4.60 38.82
N TYR A 224 2.83 4.27 38.87
CA TYR A 224 3.55 3.78 37.68
C TYR A 224 3.02 2.43 37.21
N TYR A 225 2.76 1.52 38.16
CA TYR A 225 2.15 0.22 37.86
C TYR A 225 0.76 0.37 37.24
N ASP A 226 -0.07 1.28 37.78
CA ASP A 226 -1.41 1.57 37.25
C ASP A 226 -1.34 2.23 35.87
N ALA A 227 -0.40 3.14 35.64
CA ALA A 227 -0.17 3.77 34.33
C ALA A 227 0.27 2.75 33.27
N ALA A 228 1.22 1.87 33.59
CA ALA A 228 1.63 0.77 32.73
C ALA A 228 0.45 -0.16 32.41
N SER A 229 -0.38 -0.45 33.41
CA SER A 229 -1.59 -1.26 33.27
C SER A 229 -2.60 -0.65 32.30
N ILE A 230 -2.80 0.68 32.36
CA ILE A 230 -3.70 1.40 31.46
C ILE A 230 -3.21 1.28 30.02
N ILE A 231 -1.91 1.48 29.77
CA ILE A 231 -1.34 1.37 28.42
C ILE A 231 -1.44 -0.05 27.89
N THR A 232 -1.10 -1.07 28.69
CA THR A 232 -1.26 -2.48 28.31
C THR A 232 -2.72 -2.83 27.98
N ASN A 233 -3.67 -2.36 28.78
CA ASN A 233 -5.09 -2.60 28.52
C ASN A 233 -5.58 -1.84 27.29
N ALA A 234 -5.05 -0.64 27.03
CA ALA A 234 -5.35 0.10 25.81
C ALA A 234 -4.86 -0.67 24.58
N GLU A 235 -3.66 -1.25 24.63
CA GLU A 235 -3.16 -2.08 23.54
C GLU A 235 -4.04 -3.31 23.32
N ARG A 236 -4.38 -4.03 24.38
CA ARG A 236 -5.28 -5.20 24.31
C ARG A 236 -6.64 -4.87 23.68
N ASN A 237 -7.21 -3.70 23.99
CA ASN A 237 -8.56 -3.34 23.59
C ASN A 237 -8.64 -2.61 22.24
N PHE A 238 -7.56 -1.93 21.82
CA PHE A 238 -7.57 -1.04 20.66
C PHE A 238 -6.45 -1.31 19.64
N THR A 239 -5.54 -2.24 19.92
CA THR A 239 -4.52 -2.75 19.00
C THR A 239 -3.77 -1.61 18.31
N PHE A 240 -3.31 -0.63 19.11
CA PHE A 240 -2.82 0.63 18.55
C PHE A 240 -1.45 0.46 17.90
N LEU A 241 -0.63 -0.50 18.35
CA LEU A 241 0.61 -0.85 17.68
C LEU A 241 0.33 -1.51 16.32
N GLU A 242 -0.61 -2.46 16.24
CA GLU A 242 -0.98 -3.11 14.98
C GLU A 242 -1.53 -2.09 13.98
N ASN A 243 -2.43 -1.22 14.44
CA ASN A 243 -3.03 -0.19 13.60
C ASN A 243 -1.95 0.76 13.04
N GLN A 244 -0.98 1.17 13.87
CA GLN A 244 0.15 1.96 13.38
C GLN A 244 0.96 1.21 12.30
N ALA A 245 1.32 -0.05 12.54
CA ALA A 245 2.08 -0.83 11.56
C ALA A 245 1.29 -1.06 10.26
N LEU A 246 -0.02 -1.30 10.32
CA LEU A 246 -0.89 -1.40 9.15
C LEU A 246 -0.98 -0.08 8.38
N GLU A 247 -1.04 1.07 9.07
CA GLU A 247 -0.97 2.39 8.43
C GLU A 247 0.36 2.61 7.72
N LEU A 248 1.49 2.21 8.33
CA LEU A 248 2.80 2.27 7.69
C LEU A 248 2.86 1.39 6.44
N LEU A 249 2.33 0.17 6.49
CA LEU A 249 2.22 -0.70 5.32
C LEU A 249 1.41 -0.03 4.21
N GLN A 250 0.30 0.64 4.52
CA GLN A 250 -0.53 1.33 3.53
C GLN A 250 0.16 2.56 2.93
N ILE A 251 0.78 3.40 3.76
CA ILE A 251 1.42 4.66 3.34
C ILE A 251 2.69 4.41 2.52
N TYR A 252 3.47 3.39 2.90
CA TYR A 252 4.78 3.10 2.32
C TYR A 252 4.79 1.94 1.32
N SER A 253 3.61 1.46 0.89
CA SER A 253 3.51 0.47 -0.18
C SER A 253 3.08 1.09 -1.51
N ASP A 254 3.57 0.51 -2.60
CA ASP A 254 3.29 0.94 -3.97
C ASP A 254 3.79 -0.12 -4.97
N VAL A 255 3.40 -0.05 -6.23
CA VAL A 255 3.99 -0.89 -7.31
C VAL A 255 5.35 -0.32 -7.73
N ASN A 256 6.28 -0.27 -6.76
CA ASN A 256 7.65 0.16 -6.92
C ASN A 256 8.55 -0.74 -6.05
N VAL A 257 9.59 -1.33 -6.65
CA VAL A 257 10.52 -2.26 -5.99
C VAL A 257 11.30 -1.65 -4.82
N GLU A 258 11.41 -0.32 -4.76
CA GLU A 258 12.07 0.41 -3.68
C GLU A 258 11.16 0.66 -2.46
N LYS A 259 9.86 0.41 -2.61
CA LYS A 259 8.83 0.54 -1.57
C LYS A 259 8.34 -0.83 -1.10
N LEU A 260 7.51 -0.86 -0.07
CA LEU A 260 6.85 -2.10 0.36
C LEU A 260 5.88 -2.60 -0.72
N ALA A 261 5.66 -3.92 -0.79
CA ALA A 261 4.68 -4.45 -1.73
C ALA A 261 3.25 -4.05 -1.32
N PRO A 262 2.38 -3.64 -2.25
CA PRO A 262 1.04 -3.23 -1.90
C PRO A 262 0.21 -4.44 -1.46
N THR A 263 -0.66 -4.23 -0.48
CA THR A 263 -1.62 -5.26 -0.04
C THR A 263 -2.59 -5.61 -1.17
N SER A 264 -2.96 -4.62 -1.98
CA SER A 264 -3.66 -4.78 -3.26
C SER A 264 -3.28 -3.67 -4.24
N ALA A 265 -3.01 -4.02 -5.49
CA ALA A 265 -2.89 -3.06 -6.60
C ALA A 265 -3.12 -3.74 -7.95
N VAL A 266 -3.53 -2.97 -8.96
CA VAL A 266 -3.68 -3.47 -10.34
C VAL A 266 -2.90 -2.57 -11.28
N THR A 267 -2.05 -3.15 -12.13
CA THR A 267 -1.39 -2.44 -13.24
C THR A 267 -1.69 -3.11 -14.59
N PHE A 268 -1.62 -2.33 -15.66
CA PHE A 268 -1.94 -2.76 -17.02
C PHE A 268 -0.68 -2.95 -17.87
N GLU A 269 0.31 -3.65 -17.30
CA GLU A 269 1.61 -3.88 -17.93
C GLU A 269 1.78 -5.34 -18.37
N LEU A 270 2.40 -5.53 -19.53
CA LEU A 270 2.68 -6.83 -20.15
C LEU A 270 3.48 -7.79 -19.29
N VAL A 271 4.49 -7.26 -18.64
CA VAL A 271 5.37 -7.98 -17.73
C VAL A 271 5.27 -7.32 -16.37
N PRO A 272 5.36 -8.09 -15.27
CA PRO A 272 5.49 -7.50 -13.94
C PRO A 272 6.67 -6.53 -13.91
N THR A 273 6.39 -5.25 -13.62
CA THR A 273 7.45 -4.23 -13.45
C THR A 273 8.06 -4.27 -12.06
N ALA A 274 7.30 -4.74 -11.07
CA ALA A 274 7.77 -4.90 -9.71
C ALA A 274 7.63 -6.35 -9.21
N SER A 275 8.68 -6.81 -8.53
CA SER A 275 8.69 -8.02 -7.71
C SER A 275 9.56 -7.78 -6.49
N TRP A 276 9.11 -8.26 -5.32
CA TRP A 276 9.82 -8.02 -4.07
C TRP A 276 10.40 -9.31 -3.52
N ASN A 277 11.46 -9.16 -2.74
CA ASN A 277 12.01 -10.23 -1.92
C ASN A 277 11.59 -10.01 -0.46
N ALA A 278 11.09 -11.05 0.19
CA ALA A 278 10.60 -10.98 1.58
C ALA A 278 11.66 -10.47 2.56
N VAL A 279 12.95 -10.80 2.37
CA VAL A 279 14.06 -10.31 3.21
C VAL A 279 14.24 -8.79 3.06
N THR A 280 14.07 -8.27 1.84
CA THR A 280 14.14 -6.82 1.61
C THR A 280 12.95 -6.11 2.23
N LEU A 281 11.74 -6.67 2.11
CA LEU A 281 10.55 -6.10 2.74
C LEU A 281 10.65 -6.10 4.26
N ALA A 282 11.14 -7.18 4.87
CA ALA A 282 11.38 -7.25 6.30
C ALA A 282 12.34 -6.13 6.76
N ARG A 283 13.42 -5.88 6.00
CA ARG A 283 14.37 -4.80 6.28
C ARG A 283 13.75 -3.41 6.16
N GLN A 284 12.94 -3.18 5.13
CA GLN A 284 12.19 -1.92 4.95
C GLN A 284 11.21 -1.70 6.11
N MET A 285 10.45 -2.74 6.48
CA MET A 285 9.52 -2.67 7.61
C MET A 285 10.25 -2.37 8.92
N LYS A 286 11.37 -3.06 9.19
CA LYS A 286 12.24 -2.79 10.34
C LYS A 286 12.72 -1.33 10.39
N SER A 287 13.08 -0.76 9.25
CA SER A 287 13.50 0.66 9.14
C SER A 287 12.34 1.62 9.48
N LEU A 288 11.13 1.31 8.99
CA LEU A 288 9.93 2.07 9.32
C LEU A 288 9.61 1.98 10.81
N LEU A 289 9.60 0.78 11.40
CA LEU A 289 9.37 0.59 12.83
C LEU A 289 10.36 1.37 13.70
N THR A 290 11.64 1.35 13.34
CA THR A 290 12.70 2.10 14.04
C THR A 290 12.46 3.62 13.99
N SER A 291 11.85 4.12 12.93
CA SER A 291 11.58 5.55 12.74
C SER A 291 10.27 6.00 13.38
N TYR A 292 9.23 5.16 13.31
CA TYR A 292 7.85 5.54 13.61
C TYR A 292 7.33 5.06 14.96
N VAL A 293 7.82 3.95 15.51
CA VAL A 293 7.45 3.54 16.88
C VAL A 293 7.85 4.62 17.90
N PRO A 294 9.07 5.21 17.83
CA PRO A 294 9.45 6.32 18.71
C PRO A 294 8.65 7.61 18.51
N MET A 295 7.81 7.71 17.48
CA MET A 295 6.90 8.85 17.29
C MET A 295 5.58 8.68 18.05
N LEU A 296 5.26 7.48 18.56
CA LEU A 296 4.12 7.29 19.44
C LEU A 296 4.28 8.15 20.69
N ARG A 297 3.25 8.93 21.00
CA ARG A 297 3.21 9.83 22.15
C ARG A 297 1.85 9.75 22.81
N SER A 298 1.82 9.90 24.12
CA SER A 298 0.56 10.05 24.87
C SER A 298 0.12 11.51 24.88
N ALA A 299 -1.17 11.75 24.64
CA ALA A 299 -1.80 13.07 24.60
C ALA A 299 -1.74 13.81 25.95
N SER A 300 -1.67 13.07 27.05
CA SER A 300 -1.76 13.55 28.42
C SER A 300 -0.41 13.78 29.11
N ASN A 301 0.70 13.76 28.36
CA ASN A 301 2.05 13.80 28.93
C ASN A 301 2.72 15.19 28.95
N SER A 302 3.66 15.35 29.87
CA SER A 302 4.60 16.47 29.95
C SER A 302 5.59 16.57 28.77
N ASN A 303 5.90 15.45 28.10
CA ASN A 303 6.85 15.38 26.98
C ASN A 303 6.20 15.48 25.59
N LEU A 304 4.92 15.86 25.49
CA LEU A 304 4.27 16.03 24.19
C LEU A 304 4.78 17.29 23.48
N TYR A 305 5.71 17.11 22.54
CA TYR A 305 6.15 18.18 21.64
C TYR A 305 5.38 18.11 20.32
N ARG A 306 4.33 18.94 20.17
CA ARG A 306 3.59 19.06 18.90
C ARG A 306 4.41 19.82 17.87
N TYR A 307 5.01 19.08 16.93
CA TYR A 307 5.66 19.68 15.78
C TYR A 307 4.62 20.09 14.74
N GLN A 308 4.66 21.36 14.32
CA GLN A 308 3.84 21.85 13.22
C GLN A 308 4.68 21.85 11.94
N TYR A 309 4.24 21.08 10.95
CA TYR A 309 4.94 21.06 9.66
C TYR A 309 4.81 22.41 8.95
N PRO A 310 5.89 22.93 8.34
CA PRO A 310 5.82 24.14 7.52
C PRO A 310 4.79 23.98 6.40
N VAL A 311 4.06 25.06 6.11
CA VAL A 311 3.01 25.07 5.08
C VAL A 311 3.60 24.67 3.72
N SER A 312 3.10 23.58 3.17
CA SER A 312 3.43 23.02 1.85
C SER A 312 2.24 22.19 1.34
N GLU A 313 2.24 21.79 0.06
CA GLU A 313 1.14 20.99 -0.52
C GLU A 313 0.82 19.71 0.27
N LEU A 314 1.81 19.09 0.91
CA LEU A 314 1.67 17.86 1.70
C LEU A 314 1.59 18.08 3.21
N SER A 315 1.66 19.34 3.68
CA SER A 315 1.71 19.66 5.12
C SER A 315 0.53 19.08 5.90
N ALA A 316 -0.68 19.06 5.32
CA ALA A 316 -1.86 18.48 5.95
C ALA A 316 -1.75 16.95 6.12
N LEU A 317 -1.16 16.25 5.15
CA LEU A 317 -0.95 14.80 5.23
C LEU A 317 0.13 14.47 6.28
N TYR A 318 1.25 15.19 6.27
CA TYR A 318 2.29 15.02 7.29
C TYR A 318 1.79 15.34 8.69
N GLN A 319 1.02 16.41 8.84
CA GLN A 319 0.39 16.76 10.11
C GLN A 319 -0.57 15.67 10.57
N LYS A 320 -1.41 15.13 9.67
CA LYS A 320 -2.33 14.03 9.99
C LYS A 320 -1.60 12.76 10.43
N ASN A 321 -0.53 12.36 9.75
CA ASN A 321 0.26 11.20 10.13
C ASN A 321 0.93 11.39 11.51
N TYR A 322 1.41 12.61 11.78
CA TYR A 322 1.94 12.97 13.10
C TYR A 322 0.85 12.93 14.18
N ASP A 323 -0.31 13.52 13.92
CA ASP A 323 -1.43 13.58 14.86
C ASP A 323 -1.97 12.17 15.16
N ASN A 324 -1.97 11.25 14.18
CA ASN A 324 -2.31 9.84 14.36
C ASN A 324 -1.34 9.10 15.30
N SER A 325 -0.13 9.60 15.49
CA SER A 325 0.85 9.03 16.44
C SER A 325 0.60 9.49 17.89
N VAL A 326 -0.39 10.35 18.13
CA VAL A 326 -0.76 10.84 19.46
C VAL A 326 -1.92 10.00 20.02
N LEU A 327 -1.60 9.16 20.99
CA LEU A 327 -2.53 8.25 21.67
C LEU A 327 -3.24 8.96 22.83
N SER A 328 -4.57 8.89 22.87
CA SER A 328 -5.36 9.41 23.99
C SER A 328 -5.88 8.26 24.86
N PHE A 329 -5.32 8.13 26.08
CA PHE A 329 -5.71 7.09 27.02
C PHE A 329 -6.86 7.51 27.97
N GLU A 330 -7.19 8.81 28.02
CA GLU A 330 -8.11 9.41 29.01
C GLU A 330 -9.60 9.15 28.75
N ASN A 331 -9.99 8.82 27.52
CA ASN A 331 -11.38 8.60 27.12
C ASN A 331 -11.76 7.13 26.92
N LEU A 332 -10.89 6.19 27.29
CA LEU A 332 -11.06 4.78 26.95
C LEU A 332 -12.02 4.02 27.89
N GLY A 333 -12.60 4.68 28.90
CA GLY A 333 -13.53 4.04 29.85
C GLY A 333 -12.92 2.88 30.64
N ILE A 334 -11.59 2.82 30.75
CA ILE A 334 -10.85 1.71 31.37
C ILE A 334 -11.00 1.84 32.89
N SER A 335 -11.76 0.92 33.50
CA SER A 335 -11.80 0.74 34.95
C SER A 335 -10.53 0.02 35.42
N VAL A 336 -9.73 0.68 36.26
CA VAL A 336 -8.63 0.02 36.99
C VAL A 336 -9.23 -0.70 38.19
N ASP A 337 -8.99 -2.01 38.31
CA ASP A 337 -9.39 -2.77 39.48
C ASP A 337 -8.45 -2.44 40.65
N THR A 338 -8.98 -1.78 41.68
CA THR A 338 -8.21 -1.28 42.83
C THR A 338 -8.14 -2.28 43.99
N GLY A 339 -8.67 -3.50 43.84
CA GLY A 339 -8.44 -4.60 44.79
C GLY A 339 -8.97 -4.35 46.22
N SER A 340 -10.03 -3.55 46.39
CA SER A 340 -10.73 -3.39 47.68
C SER A 340 -12.03 -4.20 47.71
N GLU A 341 -12.07 -5.24 48.55
CA GLU A 341 -13.23 -6.11 48.77
C GLU A 341 -14.39 -5.45 49.54
N THR A 342 -14.32 -4.15 49.86
CA THR A 342 -15.41 -3.44 50.56
C THR A 342 -16.18 -2.53 49.60
N GLY A 343 -16.82 -3.13 48.59
CA GLY A 343 -17.66 -2.42 47.64
C GLY A 343 -16.84 -1.57 46.65
N GLY A 344 -16.56 -2.16 45.48
CA GLY A 344 -15.74 -1.56 44.43
C GLY A 344 -16.15 -0.14 44.09
N ARG A 345 -15.32 0.83 44.49
CA ARG A 345 -15.35 2.18 43.94
C ARG A 345 -14.49 2.16 42.70
N THR A 346 -15.11 1.94 41.54
CA THR A 346 -14.50 2.25 40.26
C THR A 346 -14.23 3.76 40.24
N THR A 347 -12.96 4.16 40.28
CA THR A 347 -12.61 5.55 39.98
C THR A 347 -12.86 5.74 38.49
N ASN A 348 -13.82 6.60 38.16
CA ASN A 348 -14.07 6.99 36.77
C ASN A 348 -12.81 7.74 36.30
N VAL A 349 -11.96 7.08 35.52
CA VAL A 349 -10.67 7.60 35.01
C VAL A 349 -10.87 8.77 34.01
N ASN A 350 -12.12 9.07 33.66
CA ASN A 350 -12.52 10.16 32.76
C ASN A 350 -12.26 11.58 33.32
N ASN A 351 -11.66 11.73 34.51
CA ASN A 351 -11.18 13.02 35.00
C ASN A 351 -9.64 13.11 34.81
N PRO A 352 -9.14 13.94 33.88
CA PRO A 352 -7.71 14.12 33.62
C PRO A 352 -6.89 14.47 34.88
N ALA A 353 -7.52 15.11 35.88
CA ALA A 353 -6.85 15.50 37.12
C ALA A 353 -6.37 14.31 37.97
N ASN A 354 -6.96 13.12 37.79
CA ASN A 354 -6.70 11.89 38.56
C ASN A 354 -6.09 10.76 37.70
N SER A 355 -5.60 11.07 36.50
CA SER A 355 -4.98 10.07 35.63
C SER A 355 -3.64 9.58 36.22
N PRO A 356 -3.39 8.26 36.34
CA PRO A 356 -2.09 7.72 36.73
C PRO A 356 -0.95 8.15 35.79
N LEU A 357 -1.26 8.55 34.55
CA LEU A 357 -0.30 9.04 33.56
C LEU A 357 0.15 10.49 33.81
N LYS A 358 -0.47 11.20 34.77
CA LYS A 358 -0.17 12.59 35.07
C LYS A 358 1.29 12.73 35.53
N ASN A 359 1.98 13.74 34.97
CA ASN A 359 3.38 14.07 35.25
C ASN A 359 4.40 12.97 34.90
N LEU A 360 4.02 11.99 34.07
CA LEU A 360 4.93 10.96 33.57
C LEU A 360 5.30 11.25 32.11
N ASP A 361 6.58 11.08 31.80
CA ASP A 361 7.03 10.94 30.42
C ASP A 361 6.80 9.48 30.00
N VAL A 362 5.98 9.26 28.96
CA VAL A 362 5.77 7.94 28.35
C VAL A 362 6.46 7.91 26.99
N ASN A 363 7.37 6.95 26.81
CA ASN A 363 8.06 6.71 25.55
C ASN A 363 7.80 5.28 25.07
N PHE A 364 7.77 5.12 23.76
CA PHE A 364 7.71 3.83 23.07
C PHE A 364 8.98 3.71 22.26
N ASP A 365 9.73 2.63 22.40
CA ASP A 365 11.03 2.47 21.78
C ASP A 365 11.11 1.16 20.99
N TYR A 366 11.70 1.24 19.80
CA TYR A 366 12.05 0.12 18.95
C TYR A 366 13.54 0.17 18.60
N PHE A 367 14.35 -0.75 19.14
CA PHE A 367 15.80 -0.71 18.99
C PHE A 367 16.32 -1.44 17.74
N GLY A 368 15.50 -1.52 16.69
CA GLY A 368 15.89 -2.22 15.47
C GLY A 368 16.05 -3.73 15.70
N TRP A 369 15.16 -4.33 16.50
CA TRP A 369 15.05 -5.78 16.58
C TRP A 369 14.69 -6.37 15.21
N GLU A 370 14.99 -7.66 14.99
CA GLU A 370 14.42 -8.34 13.81
C GLU A 370 12.96 -8.68 14.12
N PRO A 371 12.00 -8.18 13.34
CA PRO A 371 10.61 -8.56 13.53
C PRO A 371 10.37 -9.96 12.93
N TYR A 372 9.44 -10.72 13.51
CA TYR A 372 8.84 -11.82 12.76
C TYR A 372 8.14 -11.21 11.55
N PHE A 373 8.53 -11.62 10.34
CA PHE A 373 7.97 -11.08 9.12
C PHE A 373 7.75 -12.18 8.10
N LYS A 374 6.50 -12.33 7.67
CA LYS A 374 6.13 -13.23 6.59
C LYS A 374 5.24 -12.48 5.62
N ALA A 375 5.56 -12.62 4.34
CA ALA A 375 4.71 -12.18 3.25
C ALA A 375 4.40 -13.39 2.36
N ASN A 376 3.22 -13.42 1.74
CA ASN A 376 2.82 -14.52 0.86
C ASN A 376 3.86 -14.76 -0.26
N GLY A 377 4.38 -15.99 -0.33
CA GLY A 377 5.35 -16.43 -1.33
C GLY A 377 6.18 -17.62 -0.86
N ASN A 378 5.83 -18.83 -1.31
CA ASN A 378 6.53 -20.07 -0.92
C ASN A 378 8.03 -20.10 -1.31
N THR A 379 8.47 -19.16 -2.15
CA THR A 379 9.85 -19.03 -2.65
C THR A 379 10.56 -17.79 -2.10
N GLY A 380 9.93 -17.02 -1.20
CA GLY A 380 10.45 -15.75 -0.67
C GLY A 380 10.39 -14.58 -1.65
N VAL A 381 9.81 -14.78 -2.84
CA VAL A 381 9.60 -13.73 -3.85
C VAL A 381 8.11 -13.47 -4.02
N ILE A 382 7.73 -12.20 -3.90
CA ILE A 382 6.35 -11.73 -4.06
C ILE A 382 6.23 -11.19 -5.48
N LYS A 383 5.31 -11.79 -6.25
CA LYS A 383 5.04 -11.44 -7.64
C LYS A 383 3.53 -11.28 -7.83
N PRO A 384 3.11 -10.43 -8.77
CA PRO A 384 1.70 -10.33 -9.10
C PRO A 384 1.22 -11.61 -9.79
N ASP A 385 -0.08 -11.85 -9.71
CA ASP A 385 -0.76 -12.69 -10.69
C ASP A 385 -0.72 -11.96 -12.03
N HIS A 386 -0.14 -12.61 -13.03
CA HIS A 386 -0.01 -12.06 -14.36
C HIS A 386 -1.07 -12.71 -15.27
N LEU A 387 -1.84 -11.87 -15.94
CA LEU A 387 -2.62 -12.27 -17.11
C LEU A 387 -2.02 -11.52 -18.30
N ALA A 388 -1.13 -12.19 -19.03
CA ALA A 388 -0.51 -11.62 -20.23
C ALA A 388 -1.04 -12.34 -21.46
N VAL A 389 -1.60 -11.58 -22.39
CA VAL A 389 -1.92 -12.05 -23.74
C VAL A 389 -0.87 -11.47 -24.66
N ASN A 390 -0.02 -12.36 -25.20
CA ASN A 390 1.06 -12.01 -26.09
C ASN A 390 0.90 -12.81 -27.39
N TYR A 391 0.27 -12.19 -28.40
CA TYR A 391 0.06 -12.83 -29.70
C TYR A 391 0.19 -11.82 -30.85
N PHE A 392 1.21 -12.03 -31.68
CA PHE A 392 1.52 -11.39 -32.97
C PHE A 392 1.69 -9.85 -32.96
N LEU A 393 0.69 -9.10 -32.50
CA LEU A 393 0.65 -7.62 -32.38
C LEU A 393 -0.11 -7.12 -31.12
N LEU A 394 -0.89 -7.97 -30.44
CA LEU A 394 -1.60 -7.65 -29.21
C LEU A 394 -0.73 -7.98 -28.01
N HIS A 395 -0.41 -6.93 -27.26
CA HIS A 395 0.40 -7.00 -26.06
C HIS A 395 -0.36 -6.29 -24.94
N PHE A 396 -1.21 -7.02 -24.22
CA PHE A 396 -1.79 -6.50 -22.97
C PHE A 396 -1.47 -7.47 -21.84
N GLY A 397 -1.01 -6.90 -20.73
CA GLY A 397 -0.87 -7.61 -19.49
C GLY A 397 -1.65 -6.90 -18.40
N MET A 398 -2.28 -7.68 -17.54
CA MET A 398 -2.83 -7.20 -16.29
C MET A 398 -2.04 -7.88 -15.19
N GLN A 399 -1.53 -7.07 -14.26
CA GLN A 399 -0.81 -7.53 -13.09
C GLN A 399 -1.67 -7.22 -11.87
N ASN A 400 -2.13 -8.27 -11.20
CA ASN A 400 -2.85 -8.14 -9.93
C ASN A 400 -1.87 -8.43 -8.79
N TYR A 401 -1.51 -7.38 -8.06
CA TYR A 401 -0.69 -7.45 -6.88
C TYR A 401 -1.57 -7.70 -5.67
N ARG A 402 -1.30 -8.78 -4.95
CA ARG A 402 -1.95 -9.07 -3.68
C ARG A 402 -0.91 -9.59 -2.70
N THR A 403 -0.62 -8.78 -1.69
CA THR A 403 0.37 -9.14 -0.65
C THR A 403 -0.34 -9.29 0.70
N VAL A 404 -0.06 -10.41 1.36
CA VAL A 404 -0.55 -10.69 2.71
C VAL A 404 0.66 -10.68 3.64
N TYR A 405 0.60 -9.86 4.68
CA TYR A 405 1.62 -9.71 5.69
C TYR A 405 1.19 -10.33 7.02
N ASP A 406 2.07 -11.14 7.59
CA ASP A 406 2.12 -11.45 9.01
C ASP A 406 3.35 -10.78 9.60
N LEU A 407 3.17 -10.09 10.72
CA LEU A 407 4.21 -9.28 11.34
C LEU A 407 4.06 -9.38 12.86
N SER A 408 5.14 -9.68 13.57
CA SER A 408 5.20 -9.49 15.02
C SER A 408 6.47 -8.75 15.42
N TYR A 409 6.35 -7.79 16.34
CA TYR A 409 7.50 -7.01 16.78
C TYR A 409 7.35 -6.48 18.22
N PRO A 410 8.46 -6.44 18.97
CA PRO A 410 8.48 -5.90 20.33
C PRO A 410 8.44 -4.38 20.37
N VAL A 411 7.88 -3.82 21.44
CA VAL A 411 7.97 -2.40 21.80
C VAL A 411 8.29 -2.28 23.28
N LEU A 412 9.36 -1.55 23.60
CA LEU A 412 9.65 -1.16 24.98
C LEU A 412 8.84 0.09 25.32
N VAL A 413 8.09 0.04 26.41
CA VAL A 413 7.40 1.20 26.97
C VAL A 413 8.13 1.66 28.23
N THR A 414 8.51 2.93 28.25
CA THR A 414 9.25 3.55 29.34
C THR A 414 8.39 4.63 29.99
N LEU A 415 8.08 4.46 31.28
CA LEU A 415 7.50 5.52 32.12
C LEU A 415 8.63 6.18 32.91
N ARG A 416 8.75 7.50 32.82
CA ARG A 416 9.78 8.26 33.54
C ARG A 416 9.15 9.38 34.37
N ASP A 417 9.42 9.33 35.67
CA ASP A 417 9.18 10.42 36.62
C ASP A 417 10.51 11.14 36.87
N ARG A 418 10.58 12.44 36.62
CA ARG A 418 11.80 13.24 36.82
C ARG A 418 11.94 13.79 38.23
N GLU A 419 10.86 13.88 38.98
CA GLU A 419 10.81 14.45 40.33
C GLU A 419 11.05 13.38 41.42
N ALA A 420 10.81 12.11 41.09
CA ALA A 420 11.09 10.98 41.97
C ALA A 420 12.52 10.99 42.53
N PHE A 421 12.66 10.47 43.75
CA PHE A 421 13.94 10.46 44.49
C PHE A 421 14.62 11.82 44.58
N ASN A 422 13.85 12.87 44.90
CA ASN A 422 14.36 14.24 45.04
C ASN A 422 15.07 14.77 43.78
N GLY A 423 14.57 14.40 42.59
CA GLY A 423 15.11 14.84 41.30
C GLY A 423 16.16 13.93 40.66
N GLU A 424 16.52 12.80 41.29
CA GLU A 424 17.34 11.78 40.62
C GLU A 424 16.56 11.09 39.48
N GLY A 425 15.23 11.04 39.61
CA GLY A 425 14.31 10.42 38.67
C GLY A 425 14.12 8.93 38.89
N TYR A 426 13.04 8.41 38.32
CA TYR A 426 12.67 7.00 38.36
C TYR A 426 12.17 6.55 36.99
N THR A 427 12.52 5.32 36.63
CA THR A 427 12.10 4.69 35.38
C THR A 427 11.37 3.39 35.69
N PHE A 428 10.20 3.22 35.07
CA PHE A 428 9.44 1.99 35.07
C PHE A 428 9.25 1.52 33.62
N ASN A 429 9.94 0.45 33.26
CA ASN A 429 9.91 -0.16 31.93
C ASN A 429 8.93 -1.32 31.92
N PHE A 430 8.26 -1.57 30.80
CA PHE A 430 7.56 -2.82 30.50
C PHE A 430 7.52 -3.01 28.97
N ALA A 431 7.33 -4.25 28.50
CA ALA A 431 7.29 -4.52 27.07
C ALA A 431 5.89 -4.90 26.60
N LEU A 432 5.59 -4.58 25.34
CA LEU A 432 4.41 -5.02 24.60
C LEU A 432 4.87 -5.66 23.30
N GLU A 433 4.12 -6.61 22.77
CA GLU A 433 4.38 -7.18 21.44
C GLU A 433 3.19 -6.91 20.53
N SER A 434 3.48 -6.31 19.37
CA SER A 434 2.49 -6.15 18.32
C SER A 434 2.39 -7.42 17.48
N ASN A 435 1.17 -7.79 17.08
CA ASN A 435 0.87 -9.00 16.33
C ASN A 435 -0.16 -8.72 15.21
N ILE A 436 0.30 -8.78 13.95
CA ILE A 436 -0.52 -8.72 12.74
C ILE A 436 -0.55 -10.08 12.08
N ARG A 437 -1.74 -10.55 11.70
CA ARG A 437 -1.94 -11.73 10.87
C ARG A 437 -2.87 -11.40 9.72
N ASN A 438 -2.50 -11.81 8.52
CA ASN A 438 -3.30 -11.61 7.31
C ASN A 438 -3.70 -10.15 7.05
N ASN A 439 -2.79 -9.19 7.20
CA ASN A 439 -3.06 -7.74 7.11
C ASN A 439 -4.12 -7.23 8.11
N ASN A 440 -4.35 -7.91 9.22
CA ASN A 440 -5.27 -7.50 10.29
C ASN A 440 -4.59 -7.62 11.64
N ALA A 441 -5.01 -6.80 12.60
CA ALA A 441 -4.63 -6.99 14.00
C ALA A 441 -5.03 -8.41 14.44
N ALA A 442 -4.10 -9.12 15.07
CA ALA A 442 -4.32 -10.51 15.42
C ALA A 442 -5.38 -10.63 16.54
N VAL A 443 -6.21 -11.65 16.44
CA VAL A 443 -7.16 -12.04 17.48
C VAL A 443 -6.81 -13.44 17.97
N SER A 444 -7.07 -13.73 19.24
CA SER A 444 -6.82 -15.07 19.78
C SER A 444 -7.65 -16.13 19.06
N GLY A 445 -7.00 -17.21 18.68
CA GLY A 445 -7.61 -18.30 17.92
C GLY A 445 -6.72 -18.82 16.81
N SER A 446 -7.19 -19.88 16.16
CA SER A 446 -6.61 -20.36 14.91
C SER A 446 -7.05 -19.46 13.76
N PHE A 447 -6.13 -19.17 12.86
CA PHE A 447 -6.43 -18.48 11.61
C PHE A 447 -6.00 -19.38 10.45
N GLU A 448 -6.72 -19.33 9.35
CA GLU A 448 -6.24 -19.97 8.13
C GLU A 448 -5.36 -18.97 7.39
N GLU A 449 -4.20 -19.44 6.91
CA GLU A 449 -3.48 -18.68 5.92
C GLU A 449 -4.42 -18.44 4.74
N PRO A 450 -4.57 -17.19 4.28
CA PRO A 450 -5.36 -16.90 3.12
C PRO A 450 -4.66 -17.65 2.00
N LYS A 451 -5.32 -18.71 1.55
CA LYS A 451 -5.11 -19.16 0.18
C LYS A 451 -5.27 -17.89 -0.63
N VAL A 452 -4.23 -17.49 -1.35
CA VAL A 452 -4.33 -16.44 -2.37
C VAL A 452 -5.14 -17.04 -3.52
N ASN A 453 -6.35 -17.47 -3.20
CA ASN A 453 -7.40 -17.76 -4.13
C ASN A 453 -7.84 -16.40 -4.62
N ARG A 454 -7.98 -16.27 -5.95
CA ARG A 454 -8.81 -15.21 -6.55
C ARG A 454 -10.05 -15.06 -5.68
N LEU A 455 -10.15 -13.97 -4.93
CA LEU A 455 -11.46 -13.54 -4.47
C LEU A 455 -12.19 -13.27 -5.78
N GLN A 456 -13.05 -14.18 -6.21
CA GLN A 456 -14.04 -13.85 -7.22
C GLN A 456 -14.74 -12.63 -6.66
N ASN A 457 -14.61 -11.50 -7.36
CA ASN A 457 -15.40 -10.33 -7.07
C ASN A 457 -16.83 -10.80 -6.82
N LEU A 458 -17.38 -10.56 -5.63
CA LEU A 458 -18.70 -11.07 -5.26
C LEU A 458 -19.75 -10.62 -6.28
N ALA A 459 -19.57 -9.44 -6.88
CA ALA A 459 -20.42 -8.97 -7.97
C ALA A 459 -20.42 -9.92 -9.19
N CYS A 460 -19.31 -10.61 -9.48
CA CYS A 460 -19.21 -11.60 -10.55
C CYS A 460 -19.71 -13.00 -10.14
N ALA A 461 -19.99 -13.23 -8.86
CA ALA A 461 -20.52 -14.52 -8.40
C ALA A 461 -21.86 -14.79 -9.09
N GLN A 462 -22.11 -16.06 -9.44
CA GLN A 462 -23.34 -16.44 -10.14
C GLN A 462 -24.60 -16.11 -9.33
N THR A 463 -24.50 -16.08 -8.00
CA THR A 463 -25.58 -15.66 -7.08
C THR A 463 -25.91 -14.18 -7.13
N GLN A 464 -25.02 -13.33 -7.68
CA GLN A 464 -25.24 -11.88 -7.83
C GLN A 464 -25.66 -11.48 -9.26
N ARG A 465 -25.77 -12.44 -10.19
CA ARG A 465 -26.30 -12.24 -11.55
C ARG A 465 -27.83 -12.12 -11.52
N ASN A 466 -28.31 -10.93 -11.15
CA ASN A 466 -29.70 -10.65 -10.78
C ASN A 466 -30.49 -9.81 -11.81
N THR A 467 -30.03 -9.77 -13.05
CA THR A 467 -30.82 -9.32 -14.22
C THR A 467 -31.67 -10.45 -14.77
N ASP A 468 -32.63 -10.14 -15.63
CA ASP A 468 -33.25 -11.15 -16.50
C ASP A 468 -32.20 -11.71 -17.51
N VAL A 469 -32.51 -12.83 -18.17
CA VAL A 469 -31.56 -13.47 -19.11
C VAL A 469 -31.30 -12.54 -20.27
N LEU A 470 -30.04 -12.12 -20.43
CA LEU A 470 -29.59 -11.28 -21.53
C LEU A 470 -29.06 -12.14 -22.66
N LYS A 471 -29.52 -11.86 -23.88
CA LYS A 471 -29.02 -12.51 -25.10
C LYS A 471 -28.04 -11.59 -25.82
N THR A 472 -26.80 -12.07 -25.95
CA THR A 472 -25.71 -11.44 -26.68
C THR A 472 -25.50 -12.18 -27.99
N VAL A 473 -25.63 -11.50 -29.13
CA VAL A 473 -25.45 -12.09 -30.47
C VAL A 473 -24.20 -11.47 -31.10
N VAL A 474 -23.26 -12.31 -31.51
CA VAL A 474 -21.98 -11.90 -32.10
C VAL A 474 -21.83 -12.48 -33.50
N ILE A 475 -21.49 -11.62 -34.47
CA ILE A 475 -21.35 -11.97 -35.89
C ILE A 475 -20.04 -11.44 -36.49
N ASP A 476 -19.63 -11.98 -37.63
CA ASP A 476 -18.57 -11.41 -38.47
C ASP A 476 -19.07 -10.14 -39.17
N SER A 477 -18.30 -9.06 -39.08
CA SER A 477 -18.67 -7.76 -39.66
C SER A 477 -18.86 -7.75 -41.19
N TYR A 478 -18.30 -8.72 -41.91
CA TYR A 478 -18.35 -8.80 -43.37
C TYR A 478 -19.29 -9.90 -43.85
N THR A 479 -19.09 -11.15 -43.43
CA THR A 479 -19.92 -12.26 -43.90
C THR A 479 -21.32 -12.23 -43.27
N LYS A 480 -21.48 -11.49 -42.16
CA LYS A 480 -22.68 -11.48 -41.31
C LYS A 480 -23.03 -12.86 -40.75
N GLU A 481 -22.08 -13.80 -40.78
CA GLU A 481 -22.27 -15.13 -40.21
C GLU A 481 -22.06 -15.10 -38.68
N PRO A 482 -22.81 -15.91 -37.92
CA PRO A 482 -22.62 -15.99 -36.48
C PRO A 482 -21.27 -16.57 -36.06
N LEU A 483 -20.70 -16.03 -34.98
CA LEU A 483 -19.40 -16.44 -34.47
C LEU A 483 -19.52 -17.33 -33.23
N GLU A 484 -19.20 -18.62 -33.39
CA GLU A 484 -19.10 -19.57 -32.26
C GLU A 484 -17.87 -19.30 -31.38
N ALA A 485 -17.95 -19.65 -30.09
CA ALA A 485 -16.83 -19.61 -29.15
C ALA A 485 -16.16 -18.22 -29.00
N VAL A 486 -16.96 -17.16 -29.08
CA VAL A 486 -16.55 -15.80 -28.70
C VAL A 486 -16.65 -15.68 -27.19
N GLN A 487 -15.56 -15.29 -26.52
CA GLN A 487 -15.56 -15.00 -25.10
C GLN A 487 -16.22 -13.65 -24.83
N VAL A 488 -17.26 -13.68 -24.02
CA VAL A 488 -17.93 -12.47 -23.53
C VAL A 488 -17.46 -12.19 -22.10
N LEU A 489 -16.93 -10.99 -21.89
CA LEU A 489 -16.55 -10.45 -20.58
C LEU A 489 -17.44 -9.25 -20.25
N PHE A 490 -17.74 -9.07 -18.98
CA PHE A 490 -18.46 -7.90 -18.49
C PHE A 490 -17.62 -7.15 -17.46
N SER A 491 -17.22 -5.93 -17.79
CA SER A 491 -16.44 -5.05 -16.94
C SER A 491 -17.36 -4.22 -16.06
N ILE A 492 -17.03 -4.19 -14.76
CA ILE A 492 -17.68 -3.37 -13.75
C ILE A 492 -16.74 -2.20 -13.43
N PRO A 493 -17.20 -0.93 -13.41
CA PRO A 493 -16.34 0.20 -13.07
C PRO A 493 -15.62 -0.01 -11.74
N GLU A 494 -14.31 0.26 -11.73
CA GLU A 494 -13.44 0.14 -10.53
C GLU A 494 -13.36 -1.29 -9.94
N GLN A 495 -13.74 -2.31 -10.70
CA GLN A 495 -13.82 -3.70 -10.26
C GLN A 495 -13.32 -4.68 -11.34
N ASP A 496 -13.14 -5.96 -10.97
CA ASP A 496 -12.69 -7.02 -11.89
C ASP A 496 -13.70 -7.35 -12.99
N ASN A 497 -13.19 -7.83 -14.14
CA ASN A 497 -13.99 -8.32 -15.26
C ASN A 497 -14.66 -9.67 -14.94
N CYS A 498 -15.98 -9.74 -15.12
CA CYS A 498 -16.76 -10.96 -14.98
C CYS A 498 -16.75 -11.77 -16.29
N PRO A 499 -16.22 -13.01 -16.30
CA PRO A 499 -16.38 -13.90 -17.45
C PRO A 499 -17.83 -14.39 -17.52
N MET A 500 -18.53 -14.00 -18.59
CA MET A 500 -19.96 -14.32 -18.74
C MET A 500 -20.15 -15.68 -19.42
N GLY A 501 -19.36 -15.97 -20.44
CA GLY A 501 -19.40 -17.26 -21.13
C GLY A 501 -18.86 -17.18 -22.55
N LEU A 502 -19.11 -18.25 -23.30
CA LEU A 502 -18.77 -18.37 -24.72
C LEU A 502 -20.07 -18.41 -25.55
N THR A 503 -20.05 -17.81 -26.74
CA THR A 503 -21.17 -17.94 -27.68
C THR A 503 -21.28 -19.36 -28.24
N ASP A 504 -22.51 -19.78 -28.52
CA ASP A 504 -22.82 -21.08 -29.13
C ASP A 504 -22.62 -21.09 -30.66
N LYS A 505 -22.98 -22.19 -31.32
CA LYS A 505 -22.91 -22.36 -32.79
C LYS A 505 -23.74 -21.35 -33.59
N LYS A 506 -24.69 -20.68 -32.94
CA LYS A 506 -25.52 -19.63 -33.53
C LYS A 506 -25.00 -18.23 -33.19
N GLY A 507 -23.80 -18.13 -32.62
CA GLY A 507 -23.21 -16.87 -32.18
C GLY A 507 -23.90 -16.24 -30.98
N VAL A 508 -24.69 -17.02 -30.22
CA VAL A 508 -25.50 -16.50 -29.11
C VAL A 508 -24.93 -16.93 -27.77
N LEU A 509 -24.83 -15.99 -26.82
CA LEU A 509 -24.70 -16.25 -25.39
C LEU A 509 -25.98 -15.78 -24.68
N ALA A 510 -26.61 -16.67 -23.91
CA ALA A 510 -27.77 -16.33 -23.09
C ALA A 510 -27.41 -16.53 -21.60
N GLU A 511 -27.27 -15.45 -20.85
CA GLU A 511 -26.77 -15.50 -19.46
C GLU A 511 -27.34 -14.34 -18.62
N ASN A 512 -27.46 -14.53 -17.31
CA ASN A 512 -27.81 -13.45 -16.38
C ASN A 512 -26.55 -12.63 -16.06
N TYR A 513 -26.68 -11.31 -15.97
CA TYR A 513 -25.58 -10.39 -15.62
C TYR A 513 -25.78 -9.79 -14.22
N PRO A 514 -24.72 -9.32 -13.56
CA PRO A 514 -24.85 -8.46 -12.38
C PRO A 514 -25.53 -7.14 -12.78
N ALA A 515 -26.60 -6.74 -12.08
CA ALA A 515 -27.31 -5.49 -12.35
C ALA A 515 -26.53 -4.29 -11.81
N ILE A 516 -25.82 -3.58 -12.69
CA ILE A 516 -24.98 -2.42 -12.35
C ILE A 516 -25.20 -1.27 -13.32
N TYR A 517 -24.94 -0.05 -12.85
CA TYR A 517 -24.98 1.14 -13.67
C TYR A 517 -23.59 1.39 -14.29
N GLY A 518 -23.52 1.53 -15.62
CA GLY A 518 -22.31 2.01 -16.31
C GLY A 518 -21.20 0.98 -16.57
N GLY A 519 -21.52 -0.30 -16.81
CA GLY A 519 -20.54 -1.32 -17.20
C GLY A 519 -20.18 -1.31 -18.68
N SER A 520 -19.24 -2.19 -19.08
CA SER A 520 -18.91 -2.42 -20.49
C SER A 520 -18.76 -3.90 -20.81
N MET A 521 -19.34 -4.35 -21.91
CA MET A 521 -19.19 -5.71 -22.42
C MET A 521 -18.04 -5.77 -23.42
N SER A 522 -17.14 -6.74 -23.26
CA SER A 522 -16.05 -7.01 -24.20
C SER A 522 -16.27 -8.36 -24.88
N VAL A 523 -16.10 -8.39 -26.20
CA VAL A 523 -16.16 -9.62 -27.01
C VAL A 523 -14.78 -9.92 -27.57
N ILE A 524 -14.28 -11.13 -27.30
CA ILE A 524 -12.92 -11.56 -27.63
C ILE A 524 -12.96 -12.87 -28.41
N LYS A 525 -12.31 -12.88 -29.57
CA LYS A 525 -12.15 -14.06 -30.42
C LYS A 525 -10.82 -13.97 -31.15
N GLN A 526 -10.13 -15.09 -31.26
CA GLN A 526 -8.88 -15.19 -32.02
C GLN A 526 -9.09 -14.75 -33.49
N ASP A 527 -8.12 -14.01 -34.03
CA ASP A 527 -8.11 -13.43 -35.39
C ASP A 527 -9.12 -12.29 -35.64
N TYR A 528 -9.81 -11.80 -34.60
CA TYR A 528 -10.70 -10.65 -34.65
C TYR A 528 -10.22 -9.54 -33.70
N LEU A 529 -10.51 -8.29 -34.06
CA LEU A 529 -10.32 -7.13 -33.18
C LEU A 529 -11.29 -7.21 -31.99
N THR A 530 -10.78 -6.94 -30.79
CA THR A 530 -11.61 -6.83 -29.57
C THR A 530 -12.48 -5.58 -29.65
N ASN A 531 -13.78 -5.75 -29.42
CA ASN A 531 -14.76 -4.67 -29.36
C ASN A 531 -15.35 -4.54 -27.95
N PHE A 532 -15.55 -3.30 -27.53
CA PHE A 532 -16.13 -2.90 -26.25
C PHE A 532 -17.46 -2.18 -26.50
N TYR A 533 -18.48 -2.59 -25.76
CA TYR A 533 -19.83 -2.04 -25.87
C TYR A 533 -20.26 -1.54 -24.50
N PRO A 534 -20.56 -0.24 -24.33
CA PRO A 534 -21.06 0.26 -23.06
C PRO A 534 -22.44 -0.35 -22.80
N ILE A 535 -22.69 -0.79 -21.58
CA ILE A 535 -23.98 -1.38 -21.22
C ILE A 535 -24.34 -1.06 -19.77
N ASP A 536 -25.57 -0.60 -19.60
CA ASP A 536 -26.20 -0.42 -18.30
C ASP A 536 -27.08 -1.64 -18.01
N THR A 537 -26.54 -2.62 -17.29
CA THR A 537 -27.25 -3.87 -16.98
C THR A 537 -28.34 -3.66 -15.92
N TYR A 538 -28.29 -2.56 -15.16
CA TYR A 538 -29.30 -2.24 -14.14
C TYR A 538 -30.71 -2.11 -14.73
N LYS A 539 -30.82 -1.69 -16.00
CA LYS A 539 -32.10 -1.53 -16.71
C LYS A 539 -32.87 -2.84 -16.90
N TYR A 540 -32.17 -3.97 -16.89
CA TYR A 540 -32.74 -5.30 -17.08
C TYR A 540 -32.99 -6.03 -15.75
N LYS A 541 -33.03 -5.29 -14.64
CA LYS A 541 -33.44 -5.80 -13.34
C LYS A 541 -34.95 -5.68 -13.22
N GLN A 542 -35.64 -6.80 -12.95
CA GLN A 542 -37.08 -6.82 -12.75
C GLN A 542 -37.55 -5.71 -11.79
N LYS A 543 -38.52 -4.91 -12.23
CA LYS A 543 -39.37 -4.12 -11.33
C LYS A 543 -40.21 -5.12 -10.54
N TYR A 544 -39.81 -5.48 -9.33
CA TYR A 544 -40.63 -6.26 -8.41
C TYR A 544 -42.04 -5.62 -8.31
N GLY A 545 -43.06 -6.26 -8.90
CA GLY A 545 -44.46 -5.86 -8.66
C GLY A 545 -45.48 -5.87 -9.82
N SER A 546 -45.24 -6.46 -11.00
CA SER A 546 -46.33 -6.68 -11.97
C SER A 546 -46.40 -8.14 -12.41
N GLY A 547 -47.37 -8.86 -11.85
CA GLY A 547 -47.62 -10.27 -12.10
C GLY A 547 -48.22 -10.52 -13.49
N ASP A 548 -47.38 -10.51 -14.52
CA ASP A 548 -47.73 -11.08 -15.82
C ASP A 548 -46.70 -12.15 -16.21
N SER A 549 -47.13 -13.39 -16.03
CA SER A 549 -46.40 -14.60 -16.38
C SER A 549 -46.38 -14.78 -17.89
N ALA A 550 -45.41 -14.15 -18.55
CA ALA A 550 -44.77 -14.56 -19.81
C ALA A 550 -44.12 -13.33 -20.45
N ARG A 551 -42.78 -13.28 -20.56
CA ARG A 551 -42.07 -12.59 -21.65
C ARG A 551 -40.57 -12.91 -21.67
N SER A 552 -40.17 -13.40 -22.85
CA SER A 552 -38.88 -13.34 -23.55
C SER A 552 -37.64 -12.75 -22.85
N ALA A 553 -36.54 -13.50 -22.91
CA ALA A 553 -35.18 -12.99 -22.73
C ALA A 553 -34.97 -11.67 -23.49
N GLU A 554 -34.51 -10.64 -22.78
CA GLU A 554 -34.28 -9.31 -23.34
C GLU A 554 -32.92 -9.29 -24.06
N LEU A 555 -32.91 -8.90 -25.34
CA LEU A 555 -31.68 -8.77 -26.12
C LEU A 555 -30.92 -7.51 -25.69
N ILE A 556 -29.59 -7.62 -25.61
CA ILE A 556 -28.72 -6.45 -25.54
C ILE A 556 -28.55 -5.94 -26.98
N GLY A 557 -29.29 -4.88 -27.31
CA GLY A 557 -29.48 -4.37 -28.66
C GLY A 557 -30.98 -4.18 -28.90
N TYR A 558 -31.44 -2.95 -29.18
CA TYR A 558 -32.87 -2.67 -29.30
C TYR A 558 -33.51 -3.56 -30.39
N ALA A 559 -34.55 -4.31 -30.02
CA ALA A 559 -35.58 -4.74 -30.95
C ALA A 559 -36.93 -4.42 -30.32
N ALA A 560 -37.73 -3.59 -30.98
CA ALA A 560 -39.13 -3.44 -30.65
C ALA A 560 -39.88 -4.74 -30.99
N GLU A 561 -40.80 -5.15 -30.12
CA GLU A 561 -41.66 -6.32 -30.32
C GLU A 561 -42.37 -6.28 -31.69
N THR A 562 -42.18 -7.32 -32.49
CA THR A 562 -43.25 -7.82 -33.36
C THR A 562 -43.57 -9.25 -32.98
N GLY A 563 -44.77 -9.46 -32.46
CA GLY A 563 -45.21 -10.73 -31.91
C GLY A 563 -45.34 -11.82 -32.98
N ALA A 564 -44.46 -12.81 -32.93
CA ALA A 564 -44.72 -14.20 -33.33
C ALA A 564 -43.49 -15.08 -33.03
N GLY A 565 -43.30 -15.48 -31.76
CA GLY A 565 -42.78 -16.79 -31.31
C GLY A 565 -41.57 -17.48 -31.95
N VAL A 566 -40.80 -16.87 -32.84
CA VAL A 566 -39.60 -17.40 -33.49
C VAL A 566 -38.60 -16.24 -33.52
N VAL A 567 -37.44 -16.41 -32.89
CA VAL A 567 -36.32 -15.48 -33.06
C VAL A 567 -35.78 -15.73 -34.45
N ASP A 568 -36.32 -15.00 -35.42
CA ASP A 568 -35.74 -14.89 -36.74
C ASP A 568 -34.46 -14.06 -36.58
N VAL A 569 -33.31 -14.73 -36.68
CA VAL A 569 -31.97 -14.13 -36.54
C VAL A 569 -31.76 -13.03 -37.59
N LEU A 570 -32.57 -13.00 -38.64
CA LEU A 570 -32.46 -12.11 -39.79
C LEU A 570 -33.08 -10.71 -39.60
N ALA A 571 -33.69 -10.40 -38.45
CA ALA A 571 -34.37 -9.13 -38.19
C ALA A 571 -33.80 -8.31 -37.01
N ALA A 572 -32.62 -8.68 -36.48
CA ALA A 572 -32.00 -7.94 -35.39
C ALA A 572 -31.32 -6.65 -35.93
N GLU A 573 -31.86 -5.48 -35.58
CA GLU A 573 -31.28 -4.17 -35.98
C GLU A 573 -29.99 -3.81 -35.22
N PHE A 574 -29.48 -4.66 -34.31
CA PHE A 574 -28.18 -4.44 -33.68
C PHE A 574 -27.48 -5.75 -33.27
N GLU A 575 -26.60 -6.25 -34.12
CA GLU A 575 -25.71 -7.39 -33.87
C GLU A 575 -24.32 -6.88 -33.44
N LEU A 576 -23.65 -7.59 -32.52
CA LEU A 576 -22.27 -7.21 -32.14
C LEU A 576 -21.32 -7.71 -33.22
N GLU A 577 -20.92 -6.79 -34.09
CA GLU A 577 -19.98 -7.11 -35.16
C GLU A 577 -18.57 -7.20 -34.62
N MET A 578 -17.85 -8.25 -35.03
CA MET A 578 -16.41 -8.38 -34.84
C MET A 578 -15.70 -8.26 -36.18
N HIS A 579 -14.62 -7.47 -36.18
CA HIS A 579 -13.80 -7.25 -37.35
C HIS A 579 -12.64 -8.24 -37.40
N LYS A 580 -12.64 -9.14 -38.39
CA LYS A 580 -11.52 -10.04 -38.63
C LYS A 580 -10.30 -9.28 -39.14
N TYR A 581 -9.11 -9.58 -38.62
CA TYR A 581 -7.86 -9.05 -39.16
C TYR A 581 -7.66 -9.52 -40.61
N HIS A 582 -7.46 -8.57 -41.53
CA HIS A 582 -7.29 -8.84 -42.95
C HIS A 582 -5.88 -8.43 -43.41
N PRO A 583 -5.00 -9.38 -43.77
CA PRO A 583 -3.73 -9.07 -44.39
C PRO A 583 -3.96 -8.61 -45.83
N VAL A 584 -3.56 -7.38 -46.16
CA VAL A 584 -3.72 -6.77 -47.48
C VAL A 584 -2.40 -6.19 -47.97
N ASN A 585 -2.14 -6.24 -49.28
CA ASN A 585 -0.95 -5.61 -49.84
C ASN A 585 -1.15 -4.10 -49.96
N ILE A 586 -0.15 -3.33 -49.55
CA ILE A 586 -0.12 -1.88 -49.73
C ILE A 586 0.91 -1.56 -50.78
N SER A 587 0.57 -0.64 -51.69
CA SER A 587 1.53 0.00 -52.59
C SER A 587 1.37 1.51 -52.54
N VAL A 588 2.42 2.23 -52.95
CA VAL A 588 2.42 3.70 -52.95
C VAL A 588 2.81 4.22 -54.32
N MET A 589 2.03 5.19 -54.79
CA MET A 589 2.28 5.95 -56.00
C MET A 589 2.44 7.43 -55.66
N LYS A 590 3.35 8.10 -56.34
CA LYS A 590 3.61 9.53 -56.18
C LYS A 590 2.64 10.34 -57.04
N LYS A 591 2.19 11.48 -56.52
CA LYS A 591 1.47 12.53 -57.27
C LYS A 591 2.36 13.76 -57.37
N ARG A 592 2.76 14.11 -58.58
CA ARG A 592 3.81 15.13 -58.77
C ARG A 592 3.37 16.54 -58.41
N VAL A 593 4.23 17.23 -57.68
CA VAL A 593 4.22 18.67 -57.43
C VAL A 593 5.48 19.24 -58.07
N GLY A 594 5.33 20.01 -59.14
CA GLY A 594 6.46 20.55 -59.92
C GLY A 594 6.54 22.07 -59.86
N LYS A 595 7.70 22.61 -60.20
CA LYS A 595 8.00 24.05 -60.10
C LYS A 595 7.75 24.75 -61.42
N CYS A 596 7.24 25.98 -61.37
CA CYS A 596 7.07 26.87 -62.51
C CYS A 596 7.67 28.25 -62.19
N ILE A 597 8.37 28.83 -63.17
CA ILE A 597 8.93 30.18 -63.14
C ILE A 597 8.43 30.88 -64.41
N GLY A 598 7.58 31.90 -64.24
CA GLY A 598 6.86 32.51 -65.36
C GLY A 598 5.98 31.48 -66.10
N GLN A 599 6.17 31.34 -67.41
CA GLN A 599 5.47 30.32 -68.22
C GLN A 599 6.18 28.96 -68.28
N ARG A 600 7.42 28.86 -67.76
CA ARG A 600 8.21 27.63 -67.83
C ARG A 600 7.94 26.77 -66.60
N CYS A 601 7.55 25.51 -66.80
CA CYS A 601 7.34 24.53 -65.75
C CYS A 601 8.31 23.35 -65.88
N PHE A 602 8.73 22.83 -64.74
CA PHE A 602 9.63 21.69 -64.55
C PHE A 602 8.83 20.59 -63.83
N GLY A 603 8.82 19.37 -64.37
CA GLY A 603 8.12 18.22 -63.78
C GLY A 603 6.83 17.76 -64.50
N GLY A 604 6.35 18.50 -65.50
CA GLY A 604 5.26 18.07 -66.40
C GLY A 604 5.85 17.30 -67.60
N GLY A 605 5.57 16.01 -67.75
CA GLY A 605 6.11 15.19 -68.83
C GLY A 605 5.88 15.80 -70.22
N SER A 606 6.89 15.68 -71.10
CA SER A 606 6.88 16.03 -72.54
C SER A 606 6.32 17.42 -72.91
N LEU A 607 7.24 18.36 -73.19
CA LEU A 607 7.03 19.61 -73.95
C LEU A 607 6.07 20.65 -73.34
N GLY A 608 6.61 21.48 -72.44
CA GLY A 608 6.62 22.95 -72.58
C GLY A 608 5.32 23.78 -72.67
N LEU A 609 4.12 23.20 -72.70
CA LEU A 609 2.86 23.92 -72.75
C LEU A 609 1.88 23.41 -71.70
N VAL A 610 1.41 24.34 -70.86
CA VAL A 610 0.48 24.10 -69.76
C VAL A 610 -0.86 23.62 -70.33
N SER A 611 -1.19 22.34 -70.14
CA SER A 611 -2.59 21.92 -70.15
C SER A 611 -3.25 22.41 -68.85
N GLY A 612 -4.43 23.03 -68.96
CA GLY A 612 -5.09 23.81 -67.91
C GLY A 612 -5.60 23.03 -66.69
N SER A 613 -4.93 21.95 -66.25
CA SER A 613 -5.33 21.11 -65.13
C SER A 613 -4.40 21.15 -63.91
N ALA A 614 -3.26 21.86 -63.96
CA ALA A 614 -2.32 21.93 -62.83
C ALA A 614 -2.72 23.02 -61.83
N LYS A 615 -2.93 22.65 -60.56
CA LYS A 615 -3.37 23.59 -59.49
C LYS A 615 -2.18 24.21 -58.78
N GLU A 616 -2.15 25.51 -58.60
CA GLU A 616 -1.18 26.19 -57.73
C GLU A 616 -1.39 25.77 -56.26
N VAL A 617 -0.33 25.25 -55.63
CA VAL A 617 -0.37 24.74 -54.25
C VAL A 617 0.55 25.50 -53.30
N TYR A 618 1.58 26.15 -53.83
CA TYR A 618 2.49 26.99 -53.06
C TYR A 618 3.16 27.99 -53.99
N SER A 619 3.42 29.21 -53.52
CA SER A 619 4.12 30.21 -54.33
C SER A 619 4.80 31.24 -53.46
N TYR A 620 5.90 31.78 -53.96
CA TYR A 620 6.67 32.83 -53.29
C TYR A 620 7.43 33.67 -54.32
N ILE A 621 7.87 34.86 -53.89
CA ILE A 621 8.76 35.72 -54.66
C ILE A 621 10.08 35.75 -53.87
N PRO A 622 11.19 35.23 -54.42
CA PRO A 622 12.48 35.25 -53.74
C PRO A 622 12.95 36.69 -53.52
N GLU A 623 13.39 37.01 -52.31
CA GLU A 623 13.96 38.33 -52.03
C GLU A 623 15.33 38.47 -52.73
N MET A 624 15.59 39.66 -53.28
CA MET A 624 16.88 40.06 -53.88
C MET A 624 17.34 39.23 -55.09
N LEU A 625 16.43 38.50 -55.73
CA LEU A 625 16.68 37.77 -56.98
C LEU A 625 16.17 38.60 -58.17
N ASP A 626 16.99 38.75 -59.22
CA ASP A 626 16.67 39.60 -60.36
C ASP A 626 15.43 39.12 -61.14
N GLY A 627 14.50 40.05 -61.37
CA GLY A 627 13.21 39.83 -62.04
C GLY A 627 12.12 39.38 -61.07
N ASP A 628 11.01 40.13 -60.99
CA ASP A 628 9.82 39.86 -60.16
C ASP A 628 9.06 38.56 -60.52
N HIS A 629 9.75 37.55 -61.04
CA HIS A 629 9.16 36.29 -61.44
C HIS A 629 8.71 35.53 -60.19
N LYS A 630 7.40 35.32 -60.10
CA LYS A 630 6.79 34.49 -59.07
C LYS A 630 7.23 33.02 -59.26
N HIS A 631 7.82 32.42 -58.23
CA HIS A 631 8.13 31.00 -58.18
C HIS A 631 6.88 30.26 -57.69
N ILE A 632 6.34 29.36 -58.51
CA ILE A 632 5.06 28.71 -58.28
C ILE A 632 5.22 27.20 -58.31
N TRP A 633 4.82 26.53 -57.25
CA TRP A 633 4.70 25.08 -57.22
C TRP A 633 3.26 24.67 -57.53
N ARG A 634 3.12 23.76 -58.49
CA ARG A 634 1.82 23.28 -58.99
C ARG A 634 1.68 21.78 -58.80
N PHE A 635 0.52 21.35 -58.34
CA PHE A 635 0.11 19.95 -58.32
C PHE A 635 -0.35 19.54 -59.72
N PHE A 636 0.40 18.66 -60.36
CA PHE A 636 0.11 18.16 -61.71
C PHE A 636 -0.79 16.92 -61.68
N GLY A 637 -0.87 16.21 -60.55
CA GLY A 637 -1.72 15.03 -60.39
C GLY A 637 -1.30 13.81 -61.22
N THR A 638 -0.23 13.92 -61.99
CA THR A 638 0.38 12.81 -62.73
C THR A 638 0.95 11.80 -61.76
N THR A 639 0.72 10.52 -62.07
CA THR A 639 1.09 9.41 -61.21
C THR A 639 2.46 8.88 -61.61
N GLN A 640 3.31 8.59 -60.63
CA GLN A 640 4.62 7.98 -60.85
C GLN A 640 4.88 6.90 -59.79
N SER A 641 5.50 5.79 -60.18
CA SER A 641 6.00 4.78 -59.23
C SER A 641 7.15 5.34 -58.38
N LEU A 642 7.39 4.72 -57.24
CA LEU A 642 8.59 4.97 -56.44
C LEU A 642 9.85 4.61 -57.25
N GLY A 643 10.87 5.46 -57.19
CA GLY A 643 12.19 5.19 -57.76
C GLY A 643 13.01 4.26 -56.88
N ASP A 644 14.03 3.62 -57.45
CA ASP A 644 14.84 2.57 -56.77
C ASP A 644 15.61 3.05 -55.52
N LYS A 645 15.72 4.36 -55.32
CA LYS A 645 16.34 4.99 -54.14
C LYS A 645 15.34 5.67 -53.20
N GLU A 646 14.04 5.49 -53.45
CA GLU A 646 12.98 6.06 -52.64
C GLU A 646 12.42 5.03 -51.67
N GLN A 647 12.14 5.47 -50.45
CA GLN A 647 11.52 4.70 -49.40
C GLN A 647 10.31 5.45 -48.85
N VAL A 648 9.22 4.74 -48.59
CA VAL A 648 8.01 5.30 -48.00
C VAL A 648 7.70 4.58 -46.69
N THR A 649 7.41 5.35 -45.66
CA THR A 649 6.79 4.83 -44.43
C THR A 649 5.35 5.33 -44.38
N LEU A 650 4.39 4.41 -44.34
CA LEU A 650 2.98 4.69 -44.09
C LEU A 650 2.60 4.19 -42.70
N SER A 651 1.93 5.03 -41.93
CA SER A 651 1.42 4.70 -40.60
C SER A 651 -0.10 4.85 -40.58
N PHE A 652 -0.76 3.88 -39.96
CA PHE A 652 -2.20 3.79 -39.78
C PHE A 652 -2.48 3.76 -38.29
N LYS A 653 -3.36 4.65 -37.81
CA LYS A 653 -3.86 4.61 -36.44
C LYS A 653 -5.37 4.63 -36.47
N ARG A 654 -6.00 3.54 -36.06
CA ARG A 654 -7.46 3.45 -35.96
C ARG A 654 -7.92 4.24 -34.75
N ILE A 655 -8.76 5.24 -34.99
CA ILE A 655 -9.27 6.14 -33.95
C ILE A 655 -10.68 5.80 -33.50
N SER A 656 -11.48 5.14 -34.34
CA SER A 656 -12.82 4.68 -34.00
C SER A 656 -13.29 3.59 -34.95
N ASP A 657 -14.34 2.89 -34.52
CA ASP A 657 -15.08 1.96 -35.34
C ASP A 657 -15.95 2.71 -36.38
N ILE A 658 -16.35 2.02 -37.44
CA ILE A 658 -17.37 2.53 -38.38
C ILE A 658 -18.75 2.49 -37.72
N ASN A 659 -18.99 1.50 -36.85
CA ASN A 659 -20.16 1.44 -36.02
C ASN A 659 -19.99 2.40 -34.83
N PRO A 660 -20.75 3.52 -34.76
CA PRO A 660 -20.58 4.52 -33.70
C PRO A 660 -20.92 4.01 -32.29
N ASN A 661 -21.61 2.86 -32.21
CA ASN A 661 -21.99 2.22 -30.95
C ASN A 661 -20.95 1.20 -30.45
N ALA A 662 -19.93 0.89 -31.25
CA ALA A 662 -18.82 0.02 -30.89
C ALA A 662 -17.60 0.88 -30.55
N TYR A 663 -17.03 0.69 -29.36
CA TYR A 663 -15.70 1.18 -29.03
C TYR A 663 -14.72 0.04 -29.29
N GLY A 664 -14.07 0.02 -30.45
CA GLY A 664 -13.02 -0.96 -30.71
C GLY A 664 -11.69 -0.55 -30.07
N GLU A 665 -10.82 -1.51 -29.82
CA GLU A 665 -9.43 -1.24 -29.43
C GLU A 665 -8.75 -0.30 -30.43
N THR A 666 -8.08 0.75 -29.94
CA THR A 666 -7.24 1.59 -30.78
C THR A 666 -6.00 0.79 -31.16
N PHE A 667 -5.82 0.47 -32.43
CA PHE A 667 -4.61 -0.18 -32.91
C PHE A 667 -3.88 0.71 -33.93
N SER A 668 -2.56 0.62 -33.91
CA SER A 668 -1.70 1.32 -34.86
C SER A 668 -0.76 0.33 -35.53
N THR A 669 -0.51 0.53 -36.81
CA THR A 669 0.44 -0.27 -37.59
C THR A 669 1.15 0.63 -38.60
N ALA A 670 2.35 0.24 -39.01
CA ALA A 670 3.11 0.96 -40.02
C ALA A 670 3.72 -0.02 -41.01
N VAL A 671 3.84 0.41 -42.26
CA VAL A 671 4.43 -0.35 -43.35
C VAL A 671 5.49 0.50 -44.04
N VAL A 672 6.62 -0.14 -44.34
CA VAL A 672 7.73 0.46 -45.04
C VAL A 672 7.80 -0.16 -46.44
N LEU A 673 7.83 0.67 -47.47
CA LEU A 673 7.93 0.28 -48.87
C LEU A 673 9.21 0.89 -49.47
N LYS A 674 9.91 0.14 -50.32
CA LYS A 674 11.08 0.61 -51.06
C LYS A 674 10.81 0.50 -52.55
N GLY A 675 11.20 1.50 -53.34
CA GLY A 675 11.10 1.42 -54.79
C GLY A 675 12.06 0.36 -55.35
N GLY A 676 11.68 -0.27 -56.47
CA GLY A 676 12.46 -1.33 -57.13
C GLY A 676 12.41 -2.71 -56.45
N GLU A 677 12.13 -2.80 -55.15
CA GLU A 677 11.95 -4.06 -54.41
C GLU A 677 10.48 -4.50 -54.39
N ASN A 678 10.19 -5.81 -54.57
CA ASN A 678 8.85 -6.41 -54.45
C ASN A 678 7.72 -5.64 -55.18
N GLU A 679 8.02 -5.07 -56.36
CA GLU A 679 7.09 -4.20 -57.12
C GLU A 679 6.55 -3.00 -56.33
N GLY A 680 7.24 -2.58 -55.26
CA GLY A 680 6.80 -1.50 -54.37
C GLY A 680 5.60 -1.89 -53.48
N LYS A 681 5.42 -3.20 -53.21
CA LYS A 681 4.34 -3.74 -52.37
C LYS A 681 4.84 -4.26 -51.04
N SER A 682 4.04 -4.10 -49.99
CA SER A 682 4.30 -4.69 -48.67
C SER A 682 2.99 -5.01 -47.95
N GLN A 683 2.94 -6.10 -47.21
CA GLN A 683 1.72 -6.58 -46.57
C GLN A 683 1.51 -5.93 -45.20
N VAL A 684 0.28 -5.55 -44.90
CA VAL A 684 -0.12 -5.05 -43.58
C VAL A 684 -1.47 -5.66 -43.17
N SER A 685 -1.66 -5.90 -41.88
CA SER A 685 -2.96 -6.34 -41.37
C SER A 685 -3.81 -5.13 -40.97
N LEU A 686 -4.99 -5.01 -41.58
CA LEU A 686 -5.98 -3.96 -41.30
C LEU A 686 -7.31 -4.57 -40.91
N VAL A 687 -8.17 -3.75 -40.30
CA VAL A 687 -9.58 -4.04 -40.02
C VAL A 687 -10.43 -2.84 -40.41
N PRO A 688 -11.76 -2.99 -40.58
CA PRO A 688 -12.63 -1.87 -40.83
C PRO A 688 -12.57 -0.82 -39.70
N GLY A 689 -12.66 0.46 -40.06
CA GLY A 689 -12.55 1.56 -39.09
C GLY A 689 -12.31 2.92 -39.72
N VAL A 690 -12.23 3.93 -38.84
CA VAL A 690 -11.80 5.29 -39.17
C VAL A 690 -10.35 5.46 -38.73
N TYR A 691 -9.50 5.95 -39.65
CA TYR A 691 -8.05 5.99 -39.47
C TYR A 691 -7.47 7.40 -39.62
N GLU A 692 -6.51 7.69 -38.74
CA GLU A 692 -5.44 8.64 -39.02
C GLU A 692 -4.42 7.94 -39.92
N VAL A 693 -4.01 8.61 -41.00
CA VAL A 693 -3.02 8.08 -41.95
C VAL A 693 -1.93 9.10 -42.17
N SER A 694 -0.67 8.70 -41.93
CA SER A 694 0.50 9.53 -42.23
C SER A 694 1.45 8.79 -43.15
N GLY A 695 2.09 9.50 -44.07
CA GLY A 695 3.04 8.94 -45.02
C GLY A 695 4.20 9.89 -45.25
N ILE A 696 5.42 9.36 -45.34
CA ILE A 696 6.62 10.14 -45.65
C ILE A 696 7.40 9.41 -46.74
N VAL A 697 7.71 10.13 -47.83
CA VAL A 697 8.60 9.67 -48.89
C VAL A 697 9.98 10.25 -48.65
N MET A 698 10.98 9.38 -48.51
CA MET A 698 12.40 9.73 -48.41
C MET A 698 13.09 9.34 -49.71
N ASP A 699 13.83 10.26 -50.31
CA ASP A 699 14.62 10.05 -51.53
C ASP A 699 16.11 10.11 -51.17
N GLN A 700 16.83 9.01 -51.43
CA GLN A 700 18.27 8.86 -51.18
C GLN A 700 19.11 9.17 -52.43
N SER A 701 18.54 9.79 -53.47
CA SER A 701 19.31 10.26 -54.63
C SER A 701 20.24 11.42 -54.29
N GLY A 702 19.98 12.11 -53.18
CA GLY A 702 20.57 13.39 -52.82
C GLY A 702 20.01 14.57 -53.62
N LEU A 703 20.19 15.79 -53.10
CA LEU A 703 19.81 17.05 -53.74
C LEU A 703 20.93 18.08 -53.60
N VAL A 704 21.28 18.72 -54.71
CA VAL A 704 22.21 19.86 -54.75
C VAL A 704 21.45 21.12 -55.14
N ILE A 705 21.54 22.16 -54.32
CA ILE A 705 21.13 23.53 -54.62
C ILE A 705 22.40 24.32 -54.89
N PRO A 706 22.61 24.84 -56.12
CA PRO A 706 23.85 25.51 -56.49
C PRO A 706 24.03 26.80 -55.70
N SER A 707 25.29 27.20 -55.50
CA SER A 707 25.61 28.53 -54.95
C SER A 707 25.09 29.64 -55.86
N GLU A 708 24.63 30.73 -55.27
CA GLU A 708 23.99 31.84 -55.96
C GLU A 708 24.33 33.18 -55.29
N GLU A 709 24.70 34.18 -56.09
CA GLU A 709 24.84 35.56 -55.64
C GLU A 709 23.57 36.35 -55.93
N ARG A 710 23.11 37.13 -54.94
CA ARG A 710 21.90 37.95 -54.99
C ARG A 710 22.19 39.37 -54.57
N CYS A 711 21.69 40.36 -55.29
CA CYS A 711 21.99 41.76 -55.05
C CYS A 711 20.72 42.59 -54.81
N THR A 712 20.81 43.57 -53.93
CA THR A 712 19.73 44.55 -53.70
C THR A 712 19.83 45.69 -54.70
N GLY A 713 18.82 45.91 -55.54
CA GLY A 713 18.81 47.05 -56.47
C GLY A 713 18.57 48.38 -55.73
N GLY A 714 19.62 49.18 -55.53
CA GLY A 714 19.56 50.46 -54.81
C GLY A 714 20.83 51.32 -54.94
N ILE A 715 20.89 52.46 -54.22
CA ILE A 715 22.02 53.42 -54.33
C ILE A 715 23.35 52.84 -53.77
N ALA A 716 23.28 51.76 -52.99
CA ALA A 716 24.41 50.93 -52.62
C ALA A 716 24.02 49.46 -52.81
N ASP A 717 24.45 48.86 -53.92
CA ASP A 717 24.21 47.44 -54.20
C ASP A 717 24.96 46.60 -53.15
N THR A 718 24.22 45.98 -52.24
CA THR A 718 24.76 44.96 -51.35
C THR A 718 24.41 43.60 -51.92
N CYS A 719 25.45 42.80 -52.23
CA CYS A 719 25.31 41.45 -52.74
C CYS A 719 25.64 40.44 -51.63
N TYR A 720 24.84 39.37 -51.59
CA TYR A 720 25.00 38.26 -50.66
C TYR A 720 25.12 36.96 -51.48
N THR A 721 26.11 36.15 -51.15
CA THR A 721 26.28 34.83 -51.74
C THR A 721 25.66 33.77 -50.82
N PHE A 722 24.75 32.98 -51.37
CA PHE A 722 24.28 31.75 -50.77
C PHE A 722 25.21 30.62 -51.20
N ASP A 723 25.80 29.93 -50.22
CA ASP A 723 26.66 28.77 -50.48
C ASP A 723 25.85 27.60 -51.05
N GLU A 724 26.55 26.70 -51.75
CA GLU A 724 25.95 25.46 -52.25
C GLU A 724 25.43 24.60 -51.08
N VAL A 725 24.20 24.09 -51.22
CA VAL A 725 23.58 23.18 -50.25
C VAL A 725 23.50 21.78 -50.86
N ASN A 726 24.14 20.82 -50.20
CA ASN A 726 24.12 19.41 -50.56
C ASN A 726 23.43 18.60 -49.46
N MET A 727 22.45 17.78 -49.82
CA MET A 727 21.72 16.90 -48.91
C MET A 727 21.76 15.48 -49.43
N ASP A 728 22.17 14.53 -48.60
CA ASP A 728 22.23 13.11 -48.95
C ASP A 728 20.85 12.44 -49.00
N VAL A 729 19.90 12.94 -48.20
CA VAL A 729 18.53 12.43 -48.12
C VAL A 729 17.55 13.60 -48.16
N LEU A 730 16.54 13.48 -49.01
CA LEU A 730 15.48 14.48 -49.17
C LEU A 730 14.13 13.89 -48.73
N VAL A 731 13.38 14.65 -47.92
CA VAL A 731 11.96 14.34 -47.69
C VAL A 731 11.18 14.85 -48.90
N GLY A 732 10.97 13.96 -49.88
CA GLY A 732 10.38 14.29 -51.17
C GLY A 732 8.87 14.50 -51.12
N GLY A 733 8.16 13.87 -50.17
CA GLY A 733 6.70 13.95 -50.10
C GLY A 733 6.14 13.57 -48.74
N GLN A 734 4.96 14.10 -48.43
CA GLN A 734 4.27 13.81 -47.17
C GLN A 734 2.76 13.68 -47.36
N LEU A 735 2.16 12.82 -46.54
CA LEU A 735 0.72 12.64 -46.39
C LEU A 735 0.42 12.75 -44.90
N ASN A 736 -0.55 13.58 -44.49
CA ASN A 736 -1.00 13.57 -43.11
C ASN A 736 -2.51 13.82 -43.02
N TRP A 737 -3.27 12.78 -42.69
CA TRP A 737 -4.71 12.80 -42.52
C TRP A 737 -5.06 12.53 -41.07
N ASN A 738 -4.89 13.54 -40.24
CA ASN A 738 -5.06 13.48 -38.79
C ASN A 738 -6.18 14.40 -38.25
N THR A 739 -7.13 14.80 -39.09
CA THR A 739 -8.26 15.65 -38.68
C THR A 739 -9.60 15.01 -39.06
N PRO A 740 -10.71 15.32 -38.38
CA PRO A 740 -12.05 14.81 -38.70
C PRO A 740 -12.46 14.93 -40.17
N ALA A 741 -12.02 16.00 -40.86
CA ALA A 741 -12.31 16.21 -42.27
C ALA A 741 -11.44 15.36 -43.22
N THR A 742 -10.29 14.84 -42.75
CA THR A 742 -9.31 14.13 -43.58
C THR A 742 -9.21 12.63 -43.30
N TYR A 743 -9.72 12.16 -42.16
CA TYR A 743 -9.67 10.74 -41.77
C TYR A 743 -10.06 9.79 -42.89
N LEU A 744 -9.34 8.67 -42.98
CA LEU A 744 -9.62 7.61 -43.94
C LEU A 744 -10.65 6.64 -43.34
N LYS A 745 -11.77 6.46 -44.02
CA LYS A 745 -12.76 5.43 -43.67
C LYS A 745 -12.51 4.17 -44.50
N ILE A 746 -12.17 3.07 -43.83
CA ILE A 746 -11.95 1.76 -44.44
C ILE A 746 -13.12 0.85 -44.04
N THR A 747 -14.04 0.57 -44.97
CA THR A 747 -15.22 -0.27 -44.68
C THR A 747 -14.97 -1.75 -44.96
N SER A 748 -15.75 -2.64 -44.36
CA SER A 748 -15.74 -4.09 -44.59
C SER A 748 -15.87 -4.45 -46.07
N GLU A 749 -16.80 -3.80 -46.76
CA GLU A 749 -17.12 -4.06 -48.17
C GLU A 749 -15.99 -3.62 -49.11
N ARG A 750 -15.07 -2.77 -48.64
CA ARG A 750 -13.88 -2.35 -49.39
C ARG A 750 -12.67 -3.16 -49.02
N LEU A 751 -12.45 -3.43 -47.73
CA LEU A 751 -11.22 -4.04 -47.26
C LEU A 751 -11.14 -5.53 -47.61
N TYR A 752 -12.14 -6.32 -47.25
CA TYR A 752 -12.09 -7.77 -47.36
C TYR A 752 -12.05 -8.33 -48.78
N PRO A 753 -12.72 -7.74 -49.79
CA PRO A 753 -12.57 -8.20 -51.17
C PRO A 753 -11.31 -7.67 -51.87
N SER A 754 -10.53 -6.79 -51.24
CA SER A 754 -9.33 -6.21 -51.86
C SER A 754 -8.09 -7.05 -51.59
N ASP A 755 -7.31 -7.26 -52.65
CA ASP A 755 -5.99 -7.88 -52.61
C ASP A 755 -4.88 -6.82 -52.44
N GLU A 756 -5.14 -5.58 -52.88
CA GLU A 756 -4.19 -4.46 -52.82
C GLU A 756 -4.88 -3.11 -52.55
N ILE A 757 -4.27 -2.28 -51.70
CA ILE A 757 -4.65 -0.88 -51.50
C ILE A 757 -3.50 0.03 -51.96
N VAL A 758 -3.77 0.84 -52.98
CA VAL A 758 -2.79 1.76 -53.58
C VAL A 758 -2.97 3.15 -52.99
N PHE A 759 -1.97 3.65 -52.26
CA PHE A 759 -1.95 5.00 -51.68
C PHE A 759 -1.27 5.99 -52.62
N TYR A 760 -1.74 7.24 -52.58
CA TYR A 760 -1.19 8.34 -53.37
C TYR A 760 -0.62 9.42 -52.46
N ILE A 761 0.66 9.74 -52.60
CA ILE A 761 1.33 10.76 -51.78
C ILE A 761 1.77 11.91 -52.69
N PRO A 762 1.45 13.18 -52.38
CA PRO A 762 2.01 14.31 -53.11
C PRO A 762 3.53 14.37 -52.88
N THR A 763 4.29 14.47 -53.97
CA THR A 763 5.76 14.47 -53.93
C THR A 763 6.29 15.63 -54.76
N MET A 764 7.20 16.39 -54.17
CA MET A 764 7.98 17.45 -54.79
C MET A 764 8.95 16.86 -55.82
N ASP A 765 8.80 17.23 -57.09
CA ASP A 765 9.65 16.80 -58.20
C ASP A 765 10.83 17.77 -58.41
N ILE A 766 11.56 18.09 -57.32
CA ILE A 766 12.65 19.08 -57.36
C ILE A 766 13.85 18.62 -58.21
N ASN A 767 14.06 17.32 -58.32
CA ASN A 767 15.12 16.74 -59.14
C ASN A 767 14.89 17.00 -60.64
N SER A 768 13.65 17.26 -61.07
CA SER A 768 13.35 17.70 -62.44
C SER A 768 13.70 19.17 -62.73
N VAL A 769 13.91 19.98 -61.70
CA VAL A 769 14.30 21.40 -61.81
C VAL A 769 15.81 21.46 -62.04
N PRO A 770 16.34 22.06 -63.12
CA PRO A 770 17.78 22.13 -63.36
C PRO A 770 18.55 22.73 -62.18
N ALA A 771 19.69 22.13 -61.81
CA ALA A 771 20.61 22.64 -60.80
C ALA A 771 21.40 23.84 -61.34
N GLN A 772 20.69 24.95 -61.57
CA GLN A 772 21.24 26.20 -62.08
C GLN A 772 20.84 27.35 -61.14
N PRO A 773 21.73 28.35 -60.95
CA PRO A 773 21.36 29.58 -60.27
C PRO A 773 20.08 30.17 -60.86
N HIS A 774 19.27 30.77 -60.00
CA HIS A 774 17.99 31.44 -60.22
C HIS A 774 16.85 30.48 -60.59
N ILE A 775 17.15 29.20 -60.86
CA ILE A 775 16.18 28.19 -61.27
C ILE A 775 15.90 27.20 -60.14
N ARG A 776 16.92 26.68 -59.46
CA ARG A 776 16.79 25.85 -58.25
C ARG A 776 17.43 26.63 -57.10
N ILE A 777 16.63 27.06 -56.15
CA ILE A 777 17.03 28.04 -55.12
C ILE A 777 16.69 27.53 -53.73
N ILE A 778 17.34 28.07 -52.70
CA ILE A 778 17.23 27.59 -51.32
C ILE A 778 15.78 27.61 -50.79
N GLU A 779 14.98 28.59 -51.21
CA GLU A 779 13.57 28.72 -50.81
C GLU A 779 12.68 27.59 -51.33
N ASP A 780 13.13 26.80 -52.32
CA ASP A 780 12.40 25.62 -52.77
C ASP A 780 12.23 24.60 -51.62
N LEU A 781 13.17 24.58 -50.65
CA LEU A 781 13.08 23.70 -49.48
C LEU A 781 11.94 24.06 -48.54
N ASN A 782 11.43 25.30 -48.59
CA ASN A 782 10.23 25.68 -47.82
C ASN A 782 9.03 24.83 -48.23
N LEU A 783 8.98 24.36 -49.48
CA LEU A 783 7.92 23.46 -49.95
C LEU A 783 7.91 22.14 -49.18
N MET A 784 9.06 21.64 -48.73
CA MET A 784 9.13 20.40 -47.94
C MET A 784 8.27 20.49 -46.67
N GLY A 785 8.32 21.63 -45.98
CA GLY A 785 7.48 21.90 -44.81
C GLY A 785 6.00 22.14 -45.15
N GLN A 786 5.67 22.40 -46.42
CA GLN A 786 4.29 22.60 -46.89
C GLN A 786 3.65 21.34 -47.47
N MET A 787 4.41 20.28 -47.75
CA MET A 787 3.88 19.02 -48.31
C MET A 787 2.77 18.43 -47.43
N GLU A 788 2.89 18.54 -46.10
CA GLU A 788 1.86 18.14 -45.17
C GLU A 788 0.55 18.89 -45.40
N ASN A 789 0.61 20.23 -45.47
CA ASN A 789 -0.55 21.10 -45.67
C ASN A 789 -1.21 20.84 -47.04
N ILE A 790 -0.40 20.62 -48.07
CA ILE A 790 -0.86 20.30 -49.42
C ILE A 790 -1.66 18.99 -49.42
N SER A 791 -1.21 17.97 -48.67
CA SER A 791 -1.93 16.70 -48.55
C SER A 791 -3.31 16.79 -47.88
N LYS A 792 -3.56 17.88 -47.12
CA LYS A 792 -4.81 18.17 -46.43
C LYS A 792 -5.77 19.07 -47.22
N MET A 793 -5.33 19.64 -48.34
CA MET A 793 -6.15 20.53 -49.16
C MET A 793 -7.41 19.79 -49.67
N PRO A 794 -8.63 20.27 -49.36
CA PRO A 794 -9.88 19.58 -49.74
C PRO A 794 -10.00 19.31 -51.23
N GLU A 795 -9.47 20.19 -52.07
CA GLU A 795 -9.60 20.09 -53.53
C GLU A 795 -8.61 19.08 -54.15
N LEU A 796 -7.58 18.66 -53.40
CA LEU A 796 -6.65 17.60 -53.82
C LEU A 796 -7.07 16.23 -53.27
N ARG A 797 -8.00 16.20 -52.31
CA ARG A 797 -8.38 15.00 -51.56
C ARG A 797 -8.82 13.84 -52.45
N SER A 798 -9.59 14.10 -53.50
CA SER A 798 -10.08 13.10 -54.44
C SER A 798 -8.95 12.47 -55.25
N ALA A 799 -7.92 13.23 -55.61
CA ALA A 799 -6.75 12.75 -56.35
C ALA A 799 -5.77 11.95 -55.47
N LEU A 800 -5.88 12.07 -54.15
CA LEU A 800 -5.05 11.40 -53.16
C LEU A 800 -5.76 10.21 -52.46
N MET A 801 -7.05 10.00 -52.71
CA MET A 801 -7.80 8.87 -52.15
C MET A 801 -7.18 7.53 -52.55
N PRO A 802 -7.01 6.58 -51.61
CA PRO A 802 -6.49 5.27 -51.94
C PRO A 802 -7.47 4.51 -52.83
N ILE A 803 -6.91 3.67 -53.71
CA ILE A 803 -7.69 2.78 -54.58
C ILE A 803 -7.58 1.35 -54.04
N TYR A 804 -8.73 0.72 -53.89
CA TYR A 804 -8.93 -0.66 -53.45
C TYR A 804 -9.04 -1.53 -54.70
N ARG A 805 -8.18 -2.55 -54.84
CA ARG A 805 -8.09 -3.43 -56.02
C ARG A 805 -8.37 -4.87 -55.68
#